data_AF-U7GJB7-F1
#
_entry.id   AF-U7GJB7-F1
#
_cell.length_a   1.000
_cell.length_b   1.000
_cell.length_c   1.000
_cell.angle_alpha   90.00
_cell.angle_beta   90.00
_cell.angle_gamma   90.00
#
_symmetry.space_group_name_H-M   'P 1'
#
loop_
_entity.id
_entity.type
_entity.pdbx_description
1 polymer ?
#
loop_
_entity_poly.entity_id
_entity_poly.type
_entity_poly.pdbx_seq_one_letter_code
_entity_poly.pdbx_strand_id
1 'polypeptide(L)'
;MNKVRFGRSALAAAMAASSLSLSGCWLTDNDGAYIPDDDDMGLFAVAGNIPANGVCPEGGREIAAGLDANFNSILDADEVTDRVQICSGTVVENMDGDLLRVTTLDTGSERCASGGYLVEAVRDGTVEKSFDVCNVVPDGNADTGEDTSTPEENTTEVETVATGSAAVSVPAEFDVPEEQPGGDFDGAMMFAGSSEAVAEPASVQAFAAPATSQPVRMAFASSASTMEATNTTASSLATREVASFVAERPVMSAGSDARDVLQNFADQINLGDNGLSVANISTGQLFGGMIYNGVYTLSVTNGAKPTEVANALVSLLGVNAVGGEVTGLPASLASETPETEFRLFMTVVYQDQGTPEADDDKLVLIASVTPAAKLNTWENAISRLNSGRNVSAPGVTRTAGEQQFTVEGGSNLADFLFVIDNSGSMSDDQQSLADAADSFVNVMQSSGLDFQIGTINTGETIELADTNEDGAFTNDLQEFRDDVVNQGTYGSATETGIYNAEQALLSTAQGDAEDGVVTAEGYPRSGSSLSVVILSDEPSQYTRRSAGGAEFDPQINLFTERGYTVYSLVDENDAPNSQYDDLALATGGSFGNIGATQDFSAFMEEISKNAGGVSNRFELPENVDPVTIEVRKNGTVVPVSQDAQNGWIYRPLSNTVLLRGTALPVGGDVITIRYEVIN
;
A
#
# COMPACT_ATOMS: atom_id res chain seq x y z
N MET A 1 9.31 72.76 -37.71
CA MET A 1 9.13 73.17 -39.12
C MET A 1 8.69 71.95 -39.92
N ASN A 2 7.56 72.07 -40.63
CA ASN A 2 7.03 71.27 -41.77
C ASN A 2 7.12 69.73 -41.71
N LYS A 3 6.04 68.95 -41.53
CA LYS A 3 4.93 68.60 -42.48
C LYS A 3 5.37 68.21 -43.90
N VAL A 4 4.86 67.04 -44.35
CA VAL A 4 4.34 66.60 -45.69
C VAL A 4 4.71 65.10 -45.85
N ARG A 5 3.85 64.06 -45.94
CA ARG A 5 2.50 63.72 -46.48
C ARG A 5 2.50 63.22 -47.94
N PHE A 6 1.89 62.03 -48.13
CA PHE A 6 1.45 61.31 -49.36
C PHE A 6 2.52 60.58 -50.20
N GLY A 7 2.32 59.38 -50.76
CA GLY A 7 1.18 58.46 -50.83
C GLY A 7 1.45 57.27 -51.79
N ARG A 8 0.74 56.14 -51.56
CA ARG A 8 0.27 55.02 -52.43
C ARG A 8 0.94 54.85 -53.83
N SER A 9 1.26 53.67 -54.37
CA SER A 9 0.43 52.45 -54.53
C SER A 9 1.20 51.30 -55.23
N ALA A 10 0.83 50.05 -54.94
CA ALA A 10 0.54 48.93 -55.86
C ALA A 10 1.65 47.99 -56.43
N LEU A 11 1.49 46.71 -56.00
CA LEU A 11 1.43 45.44 -56.75
C LEU A 11 2.68 44.61 -57.13
N ALA A 12 2.70 43.41 -56.52
CA ALA A 12 2.76 42.06 -57.13
C ALA A 12 4.05 41.21 -56.99
N ALA A 13 3.91 40.18 -56.13
CA ALA A 13 4.25 38.75 -56.29
C ALA A 13 5.72 38.27 -56.36
N ALA A 14 6.15 37.52 -55.34
CA ALA A 14 6.35 36.04 -55.35
C ALA A 14 7.54 35.56 -54.48
N MET A 15 7.22 34.66 -53.53
CA MET A 15 8.01 33.57 -52.92
C MET A 15 9.51 33.74 -52.58
N ALA A 16 9.86 33.67 -51.29
CA ALA A 16 10.54 32.51 -50.66
C ALA A 16 10.89 32.80 -49.19
N ALA A 17 10.89 31.73 -48.39
CA ALA A 17 10.94 31.63 -46.93
C ALA A 17 12.04 32.41 -46.19
N SER A 18 11.74 32.83 -44.95
CA SER A 18 12.57 32.67 -43.73
C SER A 18 11.84 33.21 -42.48
N SER A 19 11.72 32.34 -41.47
CA SER A 19 11.43 32.60 -40.03
C SER A 19 10.19 33.42 -39.64
N LEU A 20 9.08 32.71 -39.35
CA LEU A 20 8.09 33.17 -38.38
C LEU A 20 8.62 32.85 -36.97
N SER A 21 8.89 33.90 -36.19
CA SER A 21 8.82 33.85 -34.74
C SER A 21 7.34 33.88 -34.36
N LEU A 22 6.74 32.73 -34.06
CA LEU A 22 5.55 32.69 -33.22
C LEU A 22 6.05 32.73 -31.78
N SER A 23 5.88 33.89 -31.15
CA SER A 23 5.85 33.99 -29.70
C SER A 23 4.67 33.14 -29.22
N GLY A 24 4.97 31.99 -28.61
CA GLY A 24 4.03 31.28 -27.75
C GLY A 24 3.61 32.23 -26.64
N CYS A 25 2.31 32.45 -26.53
CA CYS A 25 1.72 33.33 -25.54
C CYS A 25 1.61 32.53 -24.24
N TRP A 26 2.65 32.56 -23.41
CA TRP A 26 2.56 32.05 -22.04
C TRP A 26 1.60 32.94 -21.26
N LEU A 27 0.48 32.37 -20.83
CA LEU A 27 -0.46 33.02 -19.92
C LEU A 27 0.01 32.73 -18.50
N THR A 28 0.78 33.64 -17.92
CA THR A 28 1.01 33.70 -16.48
C THR A 28 -0.18 34.39 -15.82
N ASP A 29 -0.62 33.93 -14.65
CA ASP A 29 -1.44 34.77 -13.78
C ASP A 29 -0.61 35.93 -13.21
N ASN A 30 -1.23 36.81 -12.41
CA ASN A 30 -0.53 37.98 -11.88
C ASN A 30 0.48 37.67 -10.75
N ASP A 31 0.60 36.40 -10.32
CA ASP A 31 1.42 35.99 -9.19
C ASP A 31 2.57 35.02 -9.58
N GLY A 32 2.62 34.56 -10.85
CA GLY A 32 3.80 33.90 -11.41
C GLY A 32 3.94 32.42 -11.08
N ALA A 33 2.84 31.74 -10.74
CA ALA A 33 2.81 30.27 -10.62
C ALA A 33 2.82 29.61 -12.01
N TYR A 34 3.59 28.52 -12.15
CA TYR A 34 3.55 27.63 -13.31
C TYR A 34 2.17 26.93 -13.35
N ILE A 35 1.47 27.05 -14.48
CA ILE A 35 0.27 26.25 -14.76
C ILE A 35 0.73 25.19 -15.76
N PRO A 36 0.76 23.90 -15.40
CA PRO A 36 1.09 22.82 -16.34
C PRO A 36 0.13 22.85 -17.53
N ASP A 37 0.65 22.62 -18.74
CA ASP A 37 -0.20 22.41 -19.91
C ASP A 37 -0.86 21.01 -19.81
N ASP A 38 -2.12 20.90 -20.25
CA ASP A 38 -2.94 19.66 -20.20
C ASP A 38 -2.28 18.44 -20.89
N ASP A 39 -1.24 18.62 -21.69
CA ASP A 39 -0.58 17.57 -22.47
C ASP A 39 0.49 16.78 -21.66
N ASP A 40 0.94 17.29 -20.50
CA ASP A 40 2.02 16.66 -19.70
C ASP A 40 1.51 15.84 -18.49
N MET A 41 0.31 16.10 -17.98
CA MET A 41 -0.28 15.39 -16.82
C MET A 41 -0.60 13.93 -17.15
N GLY A 42 -0.43 12.96 -16.25
CA GLY A 42 -0.77 11.55 -16.53
C GLY A 42 -2.27 11.27 -16.45
N LEU A 43 -2.86 10.48 -17.36
CA LEU A 43 -4.26 10.00 -17.21
C LEU A 43 -4.28 8.77 -16.32
N PHE A 44 -4.83 8.91 -15.12
CA PHE A 44 -5.05 7.80 -14.20
C PHE A 44 -6.53 7.42 -14.15
N ALA A 45 -6.78 6.12 -14.00
CA ALA A 45 -8.12 5.60 -13.77
C ALA A 45 -8.09 4.46 -12.75
N VAL A 46 -9.08 4.46 -11.87
CA VAL A 46 -9.24 3.49 -10.77
C VAL A 46 -10.68 3.00 -10.73
N ALA A 47 -10.89 1.70 -10.54
CA ALA A 47 -12.22 1.11 -10.36
C ALA A 47 -12.42 0.61 -8.93
N GLY A 48 -13.47 1.07 -8.25
CA GLY A 48 -13.85 0.67 -6.90
C GLY A 48 -15.23 0.02 -6.84
N ASN A 49 -15.49 -0.69 -5.74
CA ASN A 49 -16.82 -1.20 -5.43
C ASN A 49 -17.63 -0.12 -4.73
N ILE A 50 -18.87 0.08 -5.15
CA ILE A 50 -19.87 0.88 -4.46
C ILE A 50 -20.65 -0.07 -3.55
N PRO A 51 -20.59 0.09 -2.23
CA PRO A 51 -21.46 -0.65 -1.32
C PRO A 51 -22.93 -0.36 -1.60
N ALA A 52 -23.84 -1.22 -1.12
CA ALA A 52 -25.26 -0.96 -1.26
C ALA A 52 -25.64 0.33 -0.51
N ASN A 53 -26.04 1.37 -1.23
CA ASN A 53 -26.40 2.69 -0.70
C ASN A 53 -27.69 3.21 -1.38
N GLY A 54 -28.13 4.42 -1.02
CA GLY A 54 -29.32 5.04 -1.63
C GLY A 54 -29.24 5.21 -3.16
N VAL A 55 -28.03 5.29 -3.72
CA VAL A 55 -27.74 5.52 -5.14
C VAL A 55 -27.64 4.19 -5.91
N CYS A 56 -26.94 3.20 -5.34
CA CYS A 56 -26.80 1.81 -5.77
C CYS A 56 -27.41 0.87 -4.73
N PRO A 57 -28.73 0.57 -4.76
CA PRO A 57 -29.40 -0.21 -3.72
C PRO A 57 -28.89 -1.63 -3.51
N GLU A 58 -28.25 -2.22 -4.53
CA GLU A 58 -27.65 -3.57 -4.49
C GLU A 58 -26.12 -3.50 -4.64
N GLY A 59 -25.53 -2.31 -4.45
CA GLY A 59 -24.13 -2.05 -4.75
C GLY A 59 -23.84 -1.92 -6.25
N GLY A 60 -22.59 -1.63 -6.58
CA GLY A 60 -22.17 -1.36 -7.94
C GLY A 60 -20.65 -1.22 -8.09
N ARG A 61 -20.24 -0.69 -9.24
CA ARG A 61 -18.86 -0.27 -9.49
C ARG A 61 -18.79 1.20 -9.80
N GLU A 62 -17.76 1.84 -9.30
CA GLU A 62 -17.35 3.17 -9.70
C GLU A 62 -16.04 3.08 -10.46
N ILE A 63 -15.92 3.82 -11.56
CA ILE A 63 -14.65 4.06 -12.22
C ILE A 63 -14.45 5.56 -12.23
N ALA A 64 -13.39 6.02 -11.59
CA ALA A 64 -12.97 7.42 -11.59
C ALA A 64 -11.73 7.56 -12.46
N ALA A 65 -11.65 8.67 -13.21
CA ALA A 65 -10.48 9.03 -13.97
C ALA A 65 -10.17 10.52 -13.84
N GLY A 66 -8.91 10.86 -14.02
CA GLY A 66 -8.44 12.23 -13.96
C GLY A 66 -7.00 12.36 -14.38
N LEU A 67 -6.59 13.62 -14.48
CA LEU A 67 -5.22 13.98 -14.82
C LEU A 67 -4.48 14.25 -13.52
N ASP A 68 -3.37 13.55 -13.33
CA ASP A 68 -2.44 13.74 -12.22
C ASP A 68 -1.79 15.11 -12.37
N ALA A 69 -2.40 16.10 -11.71
CA ALA A 69 -2.10 17.51 -11.87
C ALA A 69 -0.97 17.96 -10.96
N ASN A 70 -0.75 17.22 -9.88
CA ASN A 70 0.37 17.44 -8.97
C ASN A 70 1.56 16.49 -9.23
N PHE A 71 1.44 15.61 -10.23
CA PHE A 71 2.46 14.67 -10.69
C PHE A 71 2.91 13.69 -9.61
N ASN A 72 1.99 13.28 -8.73
CA ASN A 72 2.26 12.32 -7.66
C ASN A 72 1.92 10.87 -8.04
N SER A 73 1.55 10.64 -9.30
CA SER A 73 1.20 9.34 -9.87
C SER A 73 0.07 8.61 -9.16
N ILE A 74 -0.76 9.36 -8.44
CA ILE A 74 -2.00 8.92 -7.80
C ILE A 74 -3.14 9.75 -8.36
N LEU A 75 -4.35 9.19 -8.33
CA LEU A 75 -5.54 9.97 -8.64
C LEU A 75 -6.11 10.56 -7.34
N ASP A 76 -5.70 11.77 -7.00
CA ASP A 76 -6.20 12.50 -5.84
C ASP A 76 -7.65 12.96 -6.04
N ALA A 77 -8.35 13.27 -4.94
CA ALA A 77 -9.76 13.65 -5.01
C ALA A 77 -9.97 14.93 -5.82
N ASP A 78 -9.01 15.86 -5.74
CA ASP A 78 -9.01 17.11 -6.49
C ASP A 78 -8.70 16.93 -7.99
N GLU A 79 -8.21 15.76 -8.40
CA GLU A 79 -7.79 15.45 -9.76
C GLU A 79 -8.83 14.63 -10.53
N VAL A 80 -9.78 14.00 -9.82
CA VAL A 80 -10.89 13.28 -10.42
C VAL A 80 -11.76 14.25 -11.22
N THR A 81 -11.69 14.16 -12.54
CA THR A 81 -12.44 15.01 -13.48
C THR A 81 -13.51 14.24 -14.23
N ASP A 82 -13.44 12.91 -14.21
CA ASP A 82 -14.43 12.02 -14.82
C ASP A 82 -14.76 10.85 -13.89
N ARG A 83 -16.03 10.42 -13.88
CA ARG A 83 -16.53 9.37 -13.00
C ARG A 83 -17.75 8.70 -13.62
N VAL A 84 -17.72 7.38 -13.69
CA VAL A 84 -18.91 6.57 -14.01
C VAL A 84 -19.25 5.63 -12.86
N GLN A 85 -20.51 5.67 -12.44
CA GLN A 85 -21.06 4.71 -11.48
C GLN A 85 -22.02 3.76 -12.19
N ILE A 86 -21.84 2.46 -11.97
CA ILE A 86 -22.60 1.37 -12.56
C ILE A 86 -23.21 0.52 -11.44
N CYS A 87 -24.49 0.73 -11.14
CA CYS A 87 -25.23 -0.09 -10.17
C CYS A 87 -25.95 -1.22 -10.87
N SER A 88 -25.77 -2.47 -10.41
CA SER A 88 -26.54 -3.63 -10.88
C SER A 88 -26.68 -3.73 -12.42
N GLY A 89 -25.64 -3.38 -13.17
CA GLY A 89 -25.66 -3.39 -14.64
C GLY A 89 -26.35 -2.19 -15.30
N THR A 90 -26.52 -1.07 -14.60
CA THR A 90 -27.03 0.20 -15.14
C THR A 90 -26.09 1.33 -14.76
N VAL A 91 -25.72 2.17 -15.73
CA VAL A 91 -25.01 3.43 -15.47
C VAL A 91 -25.98 4.39 -14.77
N VAL A 92 -25.70 4.78 -13.53
CA VAL A 92 -26.59 5.64 -12.72
C VAL A 92 -26.10 7.08 -12.65
N GLU A 93 -24.79 7.29 -12.69
CA GLU A 93 -24.17 8.60 -12.76
C GLU A 93 -23.01 8.56 -13.75
N ASN A 94 -22.94 9.61 -14.55
CA ASN A 94 -21.78 9.93 -15.36
C ASN A 94 -21.49 11.39 -15.04
N MET A 95 -20.42 11.67 -14.28
CA MET A 95 -19.84 13.01 -14.35
C MET A 95 -19.47 13.23 -15.82
N ASP A 96 -19.85 14.38 -16.36
CA ASP A 96 -19.76 14.67 -17.79
C ASP A 96 -18.29 15.05 -18.15
N GLY A 97 -17.36 14.10 -17.96
CA GLY A 97 -15.97 14.16 -18.41
C GLY A 97 -15.78 13.47 -19.77
N ASP A 98 -14.63 13.68 -20.42
CA ASP A 98 -14.28 13.08 -21.71
C ASP A 98 -13.19 12.00 -21.61
N LEU A 99 -12.76 11.67 -20.39
CA LEU A 99 -11.68 10.72 -20.11
C LEU A 99 -12.19 9.28 -20.04
N LEU A 100 -13.47 9.03 -19.79
CA LEU A 100 -14.06 7.70 -19.70
C LEU A 100 -15.00 7.42 -20.88
N ARG A 101 -14.69 6.36 -21.62
CA ARG A 101 -15.54 5.80 -22.67
C ARG A 101 -16.24 4.54 -22.19
N VAL A 102 -17.57 4.62 -22.04
CA VAL A 102 -18.41 3.48 -21.65
C VAL A 102 -19.02 2.81 -22.89
N THR A 103 -18.75 1.53 -23.07
CA THR A 103 -19.28 0.70 -24.16
C THR A 103 -20.10 -0.45 -23.58
N THR A 104 -21.35 -0.62 -24.00
CA THR A 104 -22.16 -1.76 -23.57
C THR A 104 -21.63 -3.06 -24.17
N LEU A 105 -21.54 -4.09 -23.34
CA LEU A 105 -21.19 -5.45 -23.72
C LEU A 105 -22.46 -6.29 -23.85
N ASP A 106 -22.62 -6.93 -25.01
CA ASP A 106 -23.73 -7.84 -25.26
C ASP A 106 -23.59 -9.12 -24.42
N THR A 107 -24.74 -9.72 -24.07
CA THR A 107 -24.77 -11.06 -23.47
C THR A 107 -24.12 -12.07 -24.42
N GLY A 108 -23.20 -12.87 -23.90
CA GLY A 108 -22.37 -13.81 -24.69
C GLY A 108 -21.13 -13.19 -25.33
N SER A 109 -20.76 -11.95 -24.98
CA SER A 109 -19.46 -11.39 -25.36
C SER A 109 -18.31 -12.15 -24.69
N GLU A 110 -17.14 -12.19 -25.34
CA GLU A 110 -15.93 -12.81 -24.78
C GLU A 110 -15.42 -12.10 -23.51
N ARG A 111 -15.80 -10.83 -23.30
CA ARG A 111 -15.42 -10.03 -22.13
C ARG A 111 -16.36 -10.21 -20.94
N CYS A 112 -17.66 -10.18 -21.20
CA CYS A 112 -18.70 -10.44 -20.21
C CYS A 112 -19.78 -11.36 -20.79
N ALA A 113 -19.75 -12.64 -20.40
CA ALA A 113 -20.73 -13.61 -20.86
C ALA A 113 -22.16 -13.25 -20.42
N SER A 114 -22.31 -12.58 -19.27
CA SER A 114 -23.58 -12.07 -18.76
C SER A 114 -24.07 -10.76 -19.41
N GLY A 115 -23.28 -10.18 -20.32
CA GLY A 115 -23.42 -8.79 -20.74
C GLY A 115 -22.92 -7.83 -19.66
N GLY A 116 -22.83 -6.53 -19.96
CA GLY A 116 -22.29 -5.55 -19.02
C GLY A 116 -21.79 -4.29 -19.71
N TYR A 117 -20.69 -3.73 -19.21
CA TYR A 117 -20.03 -2.55 -19.78
C TYR A 117 -18.52 -2.73 -19.81
N LEU A 118 -17.89 -2.26 -20.87
CA LEU A 118 -16.47 -1.97 -20.95
C LEU A 118 -16.30 -0.48 -20.72
N VAL A 119 -15.55 -0.10 -19.68
CA VAL A 119 -15.18 1.30 -19.41
C VAL A 119 -13.72 1.47 -19.77
N GLU A 120 -13.39 2.38 -20.67
CA GLU A 120 -12.02 2.65 -21.10
C GLU A 120 -11.64 4.07 -20.70
N ALA A 121 -10.51 4.22 -20.02
CA ALA A 121 -9.87 5.51 -19.82
C ALA A 121 -9.13 5.89 -21.11
N VAL A 122 -9.56 6.98 -21.75
CA VAL A 122 -9.10 7.41 -23.07
C VAL A 122 -8.57 8.83 -23.01
N ARG A 123 -7.36 9.03 -23.53
CA ARG A 123 -6.81 10.36 -23.78
C ARG A 123 -6.23 10.44 -25.18
N ASP A 124 -6.56 11.51 -25.89
CA ASP A 124 -6.13 11.74 -27.28
C ASP A 124 -6.37 10.57 -28.24
N GLY A 125 -7.39 9.75 -27.95
CA GLY A 125 -7.75 8.56 -28.72
C GLY A 125 -6.94 7.30 -28.39
N THR A 126 -6.02 7.36 -27.43
CA THR A 126 -5.31 6.20 -26.86
C THR A 126 -6.07 5.69 -25.64
N VAL A 127 -6.24 4.37 -25.54
CA VAL A 127 -6.80 3.74 -24.34
C VAL A 127 -5.64 3.48 -23.38
N GLU A 128 -5.64 4.17 -22.24
CA GLU A 128 -4.64 4.02 -21.19
C GLU A 128 -4.99 2.86 -20.25
N LYS A 129 -6.29 2.67 -19.97
CA LYS A 129 -6.78 1.59 -19.10
C LYS A 129 -8.17 1.12 -19.49
N SER A 130 -8.51 -0.14 -19.21
CA SER A 130 -9.84 -0.69 -19.50
C SER A 130 -10.36 -1.56 -18.35
N PHE A 131 -11.65 -1.42 -18.05
CA PHE A 131 -12.36 -2.12 -16.99
C PHE A 131 -13.58 -2.84 -17.55
N ASP A 132 -13.66 -4.16 -17.32
CA ASP A 132 -14.82 -4.96 -17.70
C ASP A 132 -15.77 -5.10 -16.49
N VAL A 133 -16.97 -4.52 -16.60
CA VAL A 133 -18.02 -4.49 -15.56
C VAL A 133 -19.18 -5.38 -16.01
N CYS A 134 -19.18 -6.63 -15.57
CA CYS A 134 -20.15 -7.63 -16.00
C CYS A 134 -21.44 -7.58 -15.16
N ASN A 135 -22.58 -7.87 -15.80
CA ASN A 135 -23.86 -7.96 -15.12
C ASN A 135 -23.92 -9.20 -14.22
N VAL A 136 -24.56 -9.05 -13.06
CA VAL A 136 -24.85 -10.17 -12.16
C VAL A 136 -25.99 -11.00 -12.75
N VAL A 137 -25.78 -12.31 -12.95
CA VAL A 137 -26.84 -13.21 -13.45
C VAL A 137 -27.65 -13.73 -12.26
N PRO A 138 -29.00 -13.62 -12.24
CA PRO A 138 -29.81 -14.01 -11.08
C PRO A 138 -29.81 -15.50 -10.70
N ASP A 139 -29.24 -16.39 -11.51
CA ASP A 139 -29.25 -17.83 -11.26
C ASP A 139 -27.82 -18.39 -11.36
N GLY A 140 -27.24 -18.72 -10.20
CA GLY A 140 -25.86 -19.17 -10.01
C GLY A 140 -25.48 -20.48 -10.72
N ASN A 141 -25.36 -20.45 -12.04
CA ASN A 141 -24.76 -21.54 -12.81
C ASN A 141 -23.86 -20.97 -13.91
N ALA A 142 -22.56 -20.83 -13.60
CA ALA A 142 -21.55 -20.71 -14.64
C ALA A 142 -21.49 -22.04 -15.41
N ASP A 143 -21.82 -21.98 -16.70
CA ASP A 143 -21.72 -23.10 -17.62
C ASP A 143 -20.22 -23.42 -17.83
N THR A 144 -19.81 -24.54 -17.24
CA THR A 144 -18.47 -25.09 -17.33
C THR A 144 -18.31 -25.79 -18.68
N GLY A 145 -17.33 -25.35 -19.46
CA GLY A 145 -16.70 -26.24 -20.43
C GLY A 145 -16.16 -27.45 -19.66
N GLU A 146 -16.75 -28.60 -19.93
CA GLU A 146 -16.54 -29.89 -19.27
C GLU A 146 -15.05 -30.27 -19.14
N ASP A 147 -14.51 -30.17 -17.92
CA ASP A 147 -13.41 -31.00 -17.41
C ASP A 147 -13.91 -31.78 -16.19
N THR A 148 -14.03 -33.09 -16.36
CA THR A 148 -14.69 -34.03 -15.43
C THR A 148 -13.82 -34.47 -14.25
N SER A 149 -12.96 -33.60 -13.71
CA SER A 149 -12.45 -33.78 -12.35
C SER A 149 -13.07 -32.73 -11.45
N THR A 150 -14.05 -33.14 -10.64
CA THR A 150 -14.55 -32.33 -9.53
C THR A 150 -13.36 -31.88 -8.68
N PRO A 151 -13.02 -30.59 -8.62
CA PRO A 151 -12.23 -30.08 -7.51
C PRO A 151 -13.10 -30.33 -6.28
N GLU A 152 -12.55 -30.93 -5.23
CA GLU A 152 -13.19 -30.82 -3.92
C GLU A 152 -13.40 -29.33 -3.67
N GLU A 153 -14.65 -28.90 -3.49
CA GLU A 153 -14.98 -27.58 -2.95
C GLU A 153 -14.31 -27.47 -1.59
N ASN A 154 -13.09 -26.94 -1.60
CA ASN A 154 -12.46 -26.37 -0.42
C ASN A 154 -12.67 -24.86 -0.48
N THR A 155 -13.93 -24.42 -0.55
CA THR A 155 -14.29 -23.04 -0.26
C THR A 155 -14.15 -22.88 1.24
N THR A 156 -12.97 -22.46 1.69
CA THR A 156 -12.82 -22.00 3.07
C THR A 156 -13.72 -20.79 3.19
N GLU A 157 -14.79 -20.88 3.97
CA GLU A 157 -15.75 -19.79 4.14
C GLU A 157 -14.98 -18.57 4.67
N VAL A 158 -14.93 -17.50 3.88
CA VAL A 158 -14.27 -16.25 4.28
C VAL A 158 -15.07 -15.68 5.43
N GLU A 159 -14.45 -15.57 6.60
CA GLU A 159 -15.10 -14.97 7.77
C GLU A 159 -15.40 -13.50 7.46
N THR A 160 -16.65 -13.09 7.67
CA THR A 160 -17.09 -11.71 7.44
C THR A 160 -17.77 -11.15 8.67
N VAL A 161 -17.43 -9.92 9.03
CA VAL A 161 -18.19 -9.12 9.98
C VAL A 161 -19.17 -8.25 9.21
N ALA A 162 -20.47 -8.37 9.51
CA ALA A 162 -21.49 -7.49 8.97
C ALA A 162 -21.75 -6.31 9.90
N THR A 163 -21.89 -5.12 9.32
CA THR A 163 -22.47 -3.92 9.94
C THR A 163 -23.90 -3.74 9.41
N GLY A 164 -24.56 -2.62 9.72
CA GLY A 164 -25.90 -2.32 9.22
C GLY A 164 -26.06 -2.39 7.69
N SER A 165 -25.07 -1.93 6.92
CA SER A 165 -25.12 -1.90 5.45
C SER A 165 -23.86 -2.37 4.73
N ALA A 166 -22.80 -2.75 5.46
CA ALA A 166 -21.57 -3.29 4.89
C ALA A 166 -21.23 -4.66 5.47
N ALA A 167 -20.37 -5.39 4.77
CA ALA A 167 -19.71 -6.59 5.23
C ALA A 167 -18.20 -6.46 4.96
N VAL A 168 -17.40 -6.76 5.97
CA VAL A 168 -15.93 -6.69 5.93
C VAL A 168 -15.37 -8.09 6.06
N SER A 169 -14.61 -8.54 5.05
CA SER A 169 -13.88 -9.80 5.13
C SER A 169 -12.76 -9.69 6.16
N VAL A 170 -12.59 -10.73 6.97
CA VAL A 170 -11.64 -10.78 8.09
C VAL A 170 -10.54 -11.82 7.79
N PRO A 171 -9.25 -11.45 7.87
CA PRO A 171 -8.16 -12.42 7.76
C PRO A 171 -8.27 -13.54 8.79
N ALA A 172 -7.96 -14.77 8.37
CA ALA A 172 -8.05 -15.98 9.21
C ALA A 172 -7.16 -15.92 10.47
N GLU A 173 -6.21 -14.98 10.52
CA GLU A 173 -5.39 -14.66 11.68
C GLU A 173 -6.15 -13.98 12.83
N PHE A 174 -7.33 -13.42 12.57
CA PHE A 174 -8.15 -12.75 13.56
C PHE A 174 -9.27 -13.66 14.08
N ASP A 175 -9.39 -13.73 15.40
CA ASP A 175 -10.51 -14.31 16.14
C ASP A 175 -11.58 -13.21 16.32
N VAL A 176 -12.80 -13.46 15.83
CA VAL A 176 -13.97 -12.59 16.07
C VAL A 176 -14.75 -13.15 17.26
N PRO A 177 -14.73 -12.52 18.45
CA PRO A 177 -15.44 -13.06 19.61
C PRO A 177 -16.95 -13.15 19.38
N GLU A 178 -17.59 -14.18 19.94
CA GLU A 178 -19.06 -14.30 19.88
C GLU A 178 -19.77 -13.13 20.59
N GLU A 179 -19.17 -12.65 21.69
CA GLU A 179 -19.66 -11.47 22.41
C GLU A 179 -19.05 -10.20 21.80
N GLN A 180 -19.90 -9.42 21.12
CA GLN A 180 -19.54 -8.16 20.49
C GLN A 180 -20.09 -6.96 21.28
N PRO A 181 -19.42 -5.79 21.23
CA PRO A 181 -19.95 -4.58 21.84
C PRO A 181 -21.31 -4.20 21.24
N GLY A 182 -22.15 -3.56 22.05
CA GLY A 182 -23.43 -3.01 21.61
C GLY A 182 -23.65 -1.60 22.14
N GLY A 183 -24.90 -1.15 22.18
CA GLY A 183 -25.22 0.25 22.48
C GLY A 183 -25.19 1.09 21.20
N ASP A 184 -24.58 2.26 21.25
CA ASP A 184 -24.43 3.15 20.09
C ASP A 184 -23.22 2.76 19.23
N PHE A 185 -23.05 1.46 18.97
CA PHE A 185 -21.96 0.89 18.18
C PHE A 185 -22.55 -0.11 17.19
N ASP A 186 -22.29 0.09 15.90
CA ASP A 186 -22.69 -0.82 14.83
C ASP A 186 -21.44 -1.37 14.16
N GLY A 187 -21.02 -2.56 14.59
CA GLY A 187 -19.82 -3.21 14.09
C GLY A 187 -19.33 -4.33 14.98
N ALA A 188 -18.05 -4.66 14.86
CA ALA A 188 -17.44 -5.71 15.66
C ALA A 188 -15.98 -5.40 16.01
N MET A 189 -15.55 -5.96 17.13
CA MET A 189 -14.16 -6.08 17.51
C MET A 189 -13.62 -7.47 17.15
N MET A 190 -12.35 -7.51 16.80
CA MET A 190 -11.62 -8.70 16.41
C MET A 190 -10.18 -8.62 16.93
N PHE A 191 -9.58 -9.78 17.20
CA PHE A 191 -8.29 -9.85 17.86
C PHE A 191 -7.38 -10.84 17.16
N ALA A 192 -6.08 -10.56 17.09
CA ALA A 192 -5.09 -11.51 16.63
C ALA A 192 -4.02 -11.73 17.70
N GLY A 193 -3.46 -12.92 17.72
CA GLY A 193 -2.43 -13.32 18.67
C GLY A 193 -2.08 -14.79 18.56
N SER A 194 -1.35 -15.32 19.52
CA SER A 194 -1.00 -16.75 19.55
C SER A 194 -2.17 -17.59 20.07
N SER A 195 -2.48 -18.70 19.39
CA SER A 195 -3.41 -19.71 19.89
C SER A 195 -2.82 -20.46 21.08
N GLU A 196 -3.65 -20.99 22.00
CA GLU A 196 -3.16 -21.96 22.97
C GLU A 196 -2.50 -23.14 22.24
N ALA A 197 -1.29 -23.53 22.66
CA ALA A 197 -0.63 -24.71 22.13
C ALA A 197 -1.49 -25.94 22.44
N VAL A 198 -2.35 -26.34 21.49
CA VAL A 198 -2.95 -27.67 21.50
C VAL A 198 -1.77 -28.64 21.34
N ALA A 199 -1.47 -29.40 22.39
CA ALA A 199 -0.54 -30.51 22.31
C ALA A 199 -0.85 -31.31 21.05
N GLU A 200 0.15 -31.50 20.19
CA GLU A 200 -0.03 -32.00 18.82
C GLU A 200 -1.13 -33.06 18.72
N PRO A 201 -2.11 -32.91 17.79
CA PRO A 201 -2.89 -34.06 17.43
C PRO A 201 -1.91 -35.07 16.85
N ALA A 202 -1.76 -36.20 17.54
CA ALA A 202 -0.91 -37.31 17.15
C ALA A 202 -1.08 -37.58 15.65
N SER A 203 -0.01 -37.37 14.88
CA SER A 203 0.21 -37.81 13.50
C SER A 203 -1.08 -38.08 12.71
N VAL A 204 -1.46 -37.19 11.80
CA VAL A 204 -2.34 -37.57 10.69
C VAL A 204 -1.60 -38.66 9.90
N GLN A 205 -1.89 -39.92 10.23
CA GLN A 205 -1.49 -41.05 9.40
C GLN A 205 -2.13 -40.82 8.03
N ALA A 206 -1.29 -40.75 7.01
CA ALA A 206 -1.70 -40.73 5.61
C ALA A 206 -2.84 -41.74 5.40
N PHE A 207 -4.01 -41.25 5.01
CA PHE A 207 -5.10 -42.12 4.59
C PHE A 207 -4.68 -42.82 3.30
N ALA A 208 -4.22 -44.06 3.45
CA ALA A 208 -4.10 -45.00 2.36
C ALA A 208 -5.50 -45.28 1.79
N ALA A 209 -5.64 -45.15 0.47
CA ALA A 209 -6.87 -45.41 -0.26
C ALA A 209 -7.45 -46.81 0.01
N PRO A 210 -8.75 -46.93 0.32
CA PRO A 210 -9.42 -48.22 0.23
C PRO A 210 -10.09 -48.36 -1.14
N ALA A 211 -9.68 -49.39 -1.87
CA ALA A 211 -10.42 -49.87 -3.02
C ALA A 211 -11.70 -50.59 -2.56
N THR A 212 -12.75 -50.40 -3.37
CA THR A 212 -13.95 -51.25 -3.57
C THR A 212 -15.29 -50.80 -2.99
N SER A 213 -16.26 -50.92 -3.90
CA SER A 213 -17.70 -50.63 -3.93
C SER A 213 -18.58 -51.35 -2.89
N GLN A 214 -19.47 -50.61 -2.22
CA GLN A 214 -20.95 -50.79 -2.16
C GLN A 214 -21.60 -49.93 -1.05
N PRO A 215 -22.89 -49.54 -1.18
CA PRO A 215 -23.52 -48.53 -0.32
C PRO A 215 -24.26 -49.13 0.89
N VAL A 216 -24.22 -48.47 2.05
CA VAL A 216 -25.14 -48.75 3.17
C VAL A 216 -25.66 -47.45 3.79
N ARG A 217 -27.00 -47.41 3.95
CA ARG A 217 -27.82 -46.34 4.52
C ARG A 217 -27.70 -46.22 6.05
N MET A 218 -27.82 -44.97 6.52
CA MET A 218 -28.44 -44.43 7.76
C MET A 218 -28.37 -45.22 9.08
N ALA A 219 -27.96 -44.54 10.15
CA ALA A 219 -28.75 -44.48 11.40
C ALA A 219 -28.31 -43.32 12.32
N PHE A 220 -29.27 -42.48 12.70
CA PHE A 220 -29.24 -41.65 13.91
C PHE A 220 -29.12 -42.54 15.15
N ALA A 221 -28.28 -42.17 16.11
CA ALA A 221 -28.40 -42.64 17.49
C ALA A 221 -27.96 -41.55 18.48
N SER A 222 -28.94 -41.07 19.23
CA SER A 222 -28.81 -40.25 20.43
C SER A 222 -28.21 -41.03 21.59
N SER A 223 -27.33 -40.41 22.38
CA SER A 223 -27.29 -40.62 23.83
C SER A 223 -26.56 -39.48 24.51
N ALA A 224 -27.30 -38.78 25.38
CA ALA A 224 -26.81 -37.76 26.29
C ALA A 224 -25.77 -38.32 27.27
N SER A 225 -24.71 -37.57 27.48
CA SER A 225 -23.94 -37.58 28.73
C SER A 225 -23.79 -36.13 29.18
N THR A 226 -24.44 -35.81 30.29
CA THR A 226 -24.30 -34.57 31.05
C THR A 226 -22.84 -34.41 31.51
N MET A 227 -22.13 -33.44 30.95
CA MET A 227 -20.97 -32.82 31.59
C MET A 227 -21.37 -31.39 31.96
N GLU A 228 -21.02 -31.01 33.18
CA GLU A 228 -21.29 -29.71 33.77
C GLU A 228 -20.80 -28.59 32.84
N ALA A 229 -21.72 -27.70 32.48
CA ALA A 229 -21.40 -26.45 31.81
C ALA A 229 -20.67 -25.53 32.79
N THR A 230 -19.34 -25.58 32.78
CA THR A 230 -18.54 -24.40 33.13
C THR A 230 -18.64 -23.44 31.95
N ASN A 231 -19.44 -22.41 32.13
CA ASN A 231 -19.59 -21.28 31.22
C ASN A 231 -18.28 -20.48 31.23
N THR A 232 -17.35 -20.82 30.33
CA THR A 232 -16.19 -20.00 29.99
C THR A 232 -16.34 -19.59 28.55
N THR A 233 -16.93 -18.43 28.33
CA THR A 233 -16.79 -17.64 27.12
C THR A 233 -15.33 -17.18 27.06
N ALA A 234 -14.50 -17.92 26.32
CA ALA A 234 -13.08 -17.63 26.17
C ALA A 234 -12.78 -17.55 24.67
N SER A 235 -12.20 -16.42 24.27
CA SER A 235 -11.47 -16.29 22.99
C SER A 235 -10.53 -17.49 22.83
N SER A 236 -10.42 -18.01 21.62
CA SER A 236 -9.57 -19.16 21.30
C SER A 236 -8.07 -18.84 21.44
N LEU A 237 -7.74 -17.56 21.61
CA LEU A 237 -6.40 -17.01 21.68
C LEU A 237 -5.82 -17.05 23.09
N ALA A 238 -4.57 -17.52 23.21
CA ALA A 238 -3.77 -17.46 24.43
C ALA A 238 -3.22 -16.04 24.68
N THR A 239 -2.92 -15.30 23.60
CA THR A 239 -2.46 -13.91 23.66
C THR A 239 -3.28 -13.03 22.71
N ARG A 240 -3.34 -11.73 23.00
CA ARG A 240 -3.83 -10.71 22.07
C ARG A 240 -2.71 -9.72 21.82
N GLU A 241 -2.21 -9.70 20.60
CA GLU A 241 -1.13 -8.82 20.17
C GLU A 241 -1.67 -7.74 19.23
N VAL A 242 -2.79 -8.01 18.55
CA VAL A 242 -3.54 -7.03 17.77
C VAL A 242 -4.96 -6.96 18.30
N ALA A 243 -5.48 -5.74 18.42
CA ALA A 243 -6.89 -5.48 18.65
C ALA A 243 -7.41 -4.57 17.54
N SER A 244 -8.50 -4.98 16.91
CA SER A 244 -9.07 -4.24 15.78
C SER A 244 -10.58 -4.11 15.94
N PHE A 245 -11.16 -3.12 15.26
CA PHE A 245 -12.60 -2.99 15.15
C PHE A 245 -13.00 -2.47 13.78
N VAL A 246 -14.21 -2.84 13.40
CA VAL A 246 -14.97 -2.25 12.30
C VAL A 246 -16.15 -1.51 12.92
N ALA A 247 -16.44 -0.30 12.45
CA ALA A 247 -17.60 0.47 12.87
C ALA A 247 -18.24 1.16 11.66
N GLU A 248 -19.53 0.94 11.46
CA GLU A 248 -20.36 1.77 10.59
C GLU A 248 -21.00 2.89 11.42
N ARG A 249 -20.88 4.13 10.93
CA ARG A 249 -21.50 5.29 11.58
C ARG A 249 -21.89 6.37 10.56
N PRO A 250 -22.86 7.24 10.90
CA PRO A 250 -23.04 8.48 10.18
C PRO A 250 -21.78 9.35 10.29
N VAL A 251 -21.51 10.15 9.27
CA VAL A 251 -20.31 11.01 9.24
C VAL A 251 -20.29 12.04 10.38
N MET A 252 -21.46 12.51 10.84
CA MET A 252 -21.60 13.42 11.99
C MET A 252 -20.70 14.66 11.92
N SER A 253 -20.65 15.28 10.74
CA SER A 253 -19.79 16.43 10.45
C SER A 253 -18.28 16.16 10.61
N ALA A 254 -17.84 14.89 10.64
CA ALA A 254 -16.42 14.53 10.67
C ALA A 254 -15.68 14.88 9.37
N GLY A 255 -16.38 15.22 8.29
CA GLY A 255 -15.75 15.63 7.03
C GLY A 255 -16.72 15.56 5.87
N SER A 256 -16.31 16.07 4.72
CA SER A 256 -17.06 15.93 3.45
C SER A 256 -16.60 14.76 2.59
N ASP A 257 -15.46 14.15 2.92
CA ASP A 257 -14.87 13.01 2.21
C ASP A 257 -14.07 12.12 3.17
N ALA A 258 -13.51 11.02 2.66
CA ALA A 258 -12.77 10.06 3.48
C ALA A 258 -11.49 10.65 4.09
N ARG A 259 -10.83 11.59 3.40
CA ARG A 259 -9.58 12.23 3.86
C ARG A 259 -9.85 13.14 5.05
N ASP A 260 -10.83 14.04 4.93
CA ASP A 260 -11.25 14.93 5.99
C ASP A 260 -11.67 14.16 7.23
N VAL A 261 -12.44 13.09 7.04
CA VAL A 261 -12.89 12.20 8.11
C VAL A 261 -11.70 11.57 8.83
N LEU A 262 -10.75 11.00 8.09
CA LEU A 262 -9.58 10.35 8.69
C LEU A 262 -8.72 11.37 9.47
N GLN A 263 -8.50 12.56 8.92
CA GLN A 263 -7.78 13.62 9.59
C GLN A 263 -8.48 14.07 10.88
N ASN A 264 -9.79 14.27 10.83
CA ASN A 264 -10.57 14.66 12.00
C ASN A 264 -10.61 13.56 13.06
N PHE A 265 -10.53 12.27 12.70
CA PHE A 265 -10.35 11.18 13.67
C PHE A 265 -8.99 11.25 14.36
N ALA A 266 -7.91 11.51 13.62
CA ALA A 266 -6.60 11.72 14.22
C ALA A 266 -6.58 12.93 15.18
N ASP A 267 -7.22 14.03 14.79
CA ASP A 267 -7.36 15.22 15.63
C ASP A 267 -8.20 14.96 16.88
N GLN A 268 -9.29 14.18 16.77
CA GLN A 268 -10.12 13.78 17.91
C GLN A 268 -9.33 12.94 18.93
N ILE A 269 -8.44 12.05 18.47
CA ILE A 269 -7.54 11.31 19.35
C ILE A 269 -6.66 12.29 20.12
N ASN A 270 -6.00 13.22 19.41
CA ASN A 270 -5.05 14.18 19.98
C ASN A 270 -5.66 15.25 20.90
N LEU A 271 -6.92 15.63 20.66
CA LEU A 271 -7.62 16.64 21.46
C LEU A 271 -8.35 16.07 22.68
N GLY A 272 -8.52 14.75 22.75
CA GLY A 272 -9.25 14.10 23.83
C GLY A 272 -8.45 14.02 25.12
N ASP A 273 -9.15 14.10 26.27
CA ASP A 273 -8.59 13.78 27.59
C ASP A 273 -8.61 12.25 27.81
N ASN A 274 -8.01 11.52 26.87
CA ASN A 274 -8.03 10.05 26.78
C ASN A 274 -6.64 9.43 27.03
N GLY A 275 -5.60 10.27 27.16
CA GLY A 275 -4.21 9.83 27.39
C GLY A 275 -3.53 9.22 26.16
N LEU A 276 -4.15 9.31 24.99
CA LEU A 276 -3.66 8.88 23.69
C LEU A 276 -3.22 10.10 22.87
N SER A 277 -2.23 9.91 22.02
CA SER A 277 -1.85 10.87 20.98
C SER A 277 -1.38 10.13 19.74
N VAL A 278 -1.67 10.65 18.56
CA VAL A 278 -1.24 10.09 17.28
C VAL A 278 -0.38 11.07 16.50
N ALA A 279 0.67 10.55 15.89
CA ALA A 279 1.45 11.22 14.86
C ALA A 279 1.27 10.46 13.55
N ASN A 280 1.02 11.17 12.45
CA ASN A 280 0.86 10.55 11.15
C ASN A 280 2.21 9.98 10.66
N ILE A 281 2.15 8.79 10.06
CA ILE A 281 3.29 8.16 9.38
C ILE A 281 3.07 8.22 7.87
N SER A 282 1.91 7.76 7.42
CA SER A 282 1.51 7.79 6.02
C SER A 282 0.01 7.93 5.91
N THR A 283 -0.43 8.45 4.78
CA THR A 283 -1.82 8.30 4.35
C THR A 283 -1.88 7.91 2.88
N GLY A 284 -3.00 7.38 2.44
CA GLY A 284 -3.15 7.13 1.03
C GLY A 284 -4.59 7.03 0.62
N GLN A 285 -4.86 7.60 -0.55
CA GLN A 285 -6.16 7.58 -1.16
C GLN A 285 -6.31 6.37 -2.08
N LEU A 286 -7.51 5.81 -2.09
CA LEU A 286 -7.95 4.83 -3.07
C LEU A 286 -9.33 5.24 -3.60
N PHE A 287 -9.60 4.84 -4.85
CA PHE A 287 -10.91 4.99 -5.49
C PHE A 287 -11.46 6.42 -5.49
N GLY A 288 -10.66 7.40 -5.95
CA GLY A 288 -11.12 8.78 -6.14
C GLY A 288 -11.60 9.47 -4.86
N GLY A 289 -11.06 9.08 -3.70
CA GLY A 289 -11.36 9.71 -2.41
C GLY A 289 -12.38 8.96 -1.56
N MET A 290 -12.94 7.86 -2.06
CA MET A 290 -13.89 7.05 -1.28
C MET A 290 -13.21 6.26 -0.17
N ILE A 291 -11.96 5.84 -0.38
CA ILE A 291 -11.20 5.12 0.63
C ILE A 291 -9.95 5.91 0.97
N TYR A 292 -9.73 6.10 2.26
CA TYR A 292 -8.53 6.76 2.77
C TYR A 292 -7.94 5.90 3.89
N ASN A 293 -6.69 5.47 3.66
CA ASN A 293 -5.90 4.72 4.62
C ASN A 293 -4.97 5.67 5.35
N GLY A 294 -4.70 5.41 6.63
CA GLY A 294 -3.65 6.08 7.36
C GLY A 294 -2.99 5.17 8.37
N VAL A 295 -1.69 5.36 8.51
CA VAL A 295 -0.86 4.68 9.50
C VAL A 295 -0.32 5.75 10.43
N TYR A 296 -0.36 5.46 11.73
CA TYR A 296 -0.01 6.41 12.78
C TYR A 296 0.84 5.73 13.86
N THR A 297 1.81 6.47 14.39
CA THR A 297 2.38 6.17 15.70
C THR A 297 1.38 6.63 16.76
N LEU A 298 0.93 5.72 17.61
CA LEU A 298 0.03 6.02 18.72
C LEU A 298 0.79 5.87 20.05
N SER A 299 0.87 6.97 20.79
CA SER A 299 1.53 7.04 22.09
C SER A 299 0.52 7.07 23.23
N VAL A 300 0.83 6.38 24.34
CA VAL A 300 -0.03 6.26 25.52
C VAL A 300 0.69 6.72 26.78
N THR A 301 0.09 7.67 27.50
CA THR A 301 0.75 8.39 28.62
C THR A 301 1.14 7.48 29.81
N ASN A 302 0.37 6.43 30.12
CA ASN A 302 0.60 5.57 31.29
C ASN A 302 0.75 4.07 30.94
N GLY A 303 1.00 3.77 29.66
CA GLY A 303 0.94 2.41 29.13
C GLY A 303 -0.50 1.86 29.12
N ALA A 304 -0.83 1.08 28.09
CA ALA A 304 -2.12 0.40 27.99
C ALA A 304 -1.94 -0.93 27.27
N LYS A 305 -2.89 -1.84 27.41
CA LYS A 305 -2.93 -3.09 26.64
C LYS A 305 -3.59 -2.86 25.27
N PRO A 306 -3.32 -3.71 24.25
CA PRO A 306 -3.96 -3.60 22.93
C PRO A 306 -5.49 -3.50 23.01
N THR A 307 -6.15 -4.36 23.80
CA THR A 307 -7.61 -4.32 24.00
C THR A 307 -8.08 -3.02 24.64
N GLU A 308 -7.30 -2.46 25.57
CA GLU A 308 -7.66 -1.21 26.27
C GLU A 308 -7.57 0.00 25.32
N VAL A 309 -6.55 0.03 24.46
CA VAL A 309 -6.42 1.06 23.42
C VAL A 309 -7.56 0.94 22.41
N ALA A 310 -7.85 -0.27 21.90
CA ALA A 310 -8.94 -0.49 20.97
C ALA A 310 -10.31 -0.11 21.57
N ASN A 311 -10.58 -0.45 22.83
CA ASN A 311 -11.81 -0.05 23.53
C ASN A 311 -11.96 1.47 23.64
N ALA A 312 -10.85 2.18 23.90
CA ALA A 312 -10.85 3.64 23.95
C ALA A 312 -11.13 4.24 22.56
N LEU A 313 -10.53 3.69 21.50
CA LEU A 313 -10.77 4.11 20.12
C LEU A 313 -12.19 3.81 19.67
N VAL A 314 -12.77 2.66 20.02
CA VAL A 314 -14.19 2.33 19.76
C VAL A 314 -15.11 3.37 20.40
N SER A 315 -14.83 3.73 21.66
CA SER A 315 -15.65 4.71 22.39
C SER A 315 -15.52 6.13 21.83
N LEU A 316 -14.37 6.46 21.24
CA LEU A 316 -14.10 7.79 20.67
C LEU A 316 -14.57 7.92 19.23
N LEU A 317 -14.27 6.92 18.39
CA LEU A 317 -14.39 6.97 16.93
C LEU A 317 -15.46 6.03 16.38
N GLY A 318 -15.85 4.99 17.11
CA GLY A 318 -16.80 3.97 16.65
C GLY A 318 -18.27 4.27 16.97
N VAL A 319 -18.56 5.28 17.80
CA VAL A 319 -19.94 5.56 18.22
C VAL A 319 -20.80 6.10 17.09
N ASN A 320 -22.01 5.60 16.88
CA ASN A 320 -22.89 6.02 15.78
C ASN A 320 -23.78 7.22 16.10
N ALA A 321 -23.64 7.81 17.29
CA ALA A 321 -24.36 9.01 17.72
C ALA A 321 -23.47 9.95 18.55
N VAL A 322 -23.72 11.26 18.45
CA VAL A 322 -23.00 12.27 19.25
C VAL A 322 -23.28 12.05 20.74
N GLY A 323 -22.23 11.74 21.49
CA GLY A 323 -22.34 11.41 22.92
C GLY A 323 -22.93 10.04 23.20
N GLY A 324 -22.97 9.15 22.21
CA GLY A 324 -23.42 7.77 22.36
C GLY A 324 -22.52 6.95 23.29
N GLU A 325 -23.07 5.90 23.88
CA GLU A 325 -22.36 5.01 24.80
C GLU A 325 -22.22 3.61 24.21
N VAL A 326 -20.99 3.09 24.23
CA VAL A 326 -20.70 1.70 23.88
C VAL A 326 -20.77 0.84 25.14
N THR A 327 -21.42 -0.32 25.02
CA THR A 327 -21.59 -1.28 26.12
C THR A 327 -21.00 -2.63 25.73
N GLY A 328 -20.64 -3.46 26.72
CA GLY A 328 -20.13 -4.81 26.45
C GLY A 328 -18.74 -4.85 25.81
N LEU A 329 -17.92 -3.81 26.02
CA LEU A 329 -16.54 -3.80 25.54
C LEU A 329 -15.73 -4.99 26.13
N PRO A 330 -14.95 -5.72 25.32
CA PRO A 330 -14.16 -6.85 25.77
C PRO A 330 -13.19 -6.48 26.89
N ALA A 331 -13.08 -7.34 27.89
CA ALA A 331 -12.01 -7.23 28.89
C ALA A 331 -10.66 -7.61 28.28
N SER A 332 -9.59 -6.96 28.74
CA SER A 332 -8.23 -7.34 28.38
C SER A 332 -7.85 -8.68 29.03
N LEU A 333 -7.04 -9.46 28.32
CA LEU A 333 -6.48 -10.71 28.82
C LEU A 333 -5.35 -10.46 29.81
N ALA A 334 -5.10 -11.46 30.67
CA ALA A 334 -3.96 -11.43 31.59
C ALA A 334 -2.61 -11.52 30.86
N SER A 335 -2.59 -12.10 29.66
CA SER A 335 -1.40 -12.27 28.81
C SER A 335 -1.03 -11.01 28.03
N GLU A 336 -1.93 -10.04 27.90
CA GLU A 336 -1.63 -8.74 27.30
C GLU A 336 -0.74 -7.90 28.23
N THR A 337 0.36 -7.38 27.68
CA THR A 337 1.28 -6.48 28.38
C THR A 337 0.94 -5.01 28.10
N PRO A 338 1.02 -4.12 29.10
CA PRO A 338 0.92 -2.70 28.86
C PRO A 338 2.14 -2.18 28.09
N GLU A 339 1.89 -1.44 27.01
CA GLU A 339 2.90 -0.80 26.16
C GLU A 339 2.60 0.71 26.06
N THR A 340 3.62 1.52 25.82
CA THR A 340 3.47 2.98 25.68
C THR A 340 3.41 3.45 24.23
N GLU A 341 3.78 2.59 23.28
CA GLU A 341 3.81 2.92 21.86
C GLU A 341 3.18 1.79 21.02
N PHE A 342 2.28 2.20 20.13
CA PHE A 342 1.53 1.34 19.23
C PHE A 342 1.63 1.85 17.80
N ARG A 343 1.36 0.96 16.85
CA ARG A 343 1.06 1.30 15.46
C ARG A 343 -0.45 1.18 15.28
N LEU A 344 -1.06 2.27 14.82
CA LEU A 344 -2.49 2.37 14.55
C LEU A 344 -2.69 2.49 13.03
N PHE A 345 -3.44 1.56 12.48
CA PHE A 345 -3.93 1.63 11.11
C PHE A 345 -5.40 2.04 11.17
N MET A 346 -5.76 3.06 10.40
CA MET A 346 -7.15 3.49 10.24
C MET A 346 -7.48 3.55 8.75
N THR A 347 -8.62 2.98 8.38
CA THR A 347 -9.15 3.04 7.02
C THR A 347 -10.57 3.55 7.10
N VAL A 348 -10.86 4.61 6.35
CA VAL A 348 -12.20 5.15 6.18
C VAL A 348 -12.68 4.76 4.79
N VAL A 349 -13.80 4.06 4.72
CA VAL A 349 -14.56 3.85 3.48
C VAL A 349 -15.80 4.74 3.55
N TYR A 350 -15.75 5.87 2.85
CA TYR A 350 -16.81 6.87 2.80
C TYR A 350 -17.90 6.46 1.81
N GLN A 351 -19.16 6.58 2.21
CA GLN A 351 -20.32 6.22 1.41
C GLN A 351 -21.25 7.43 1.25
N ASP A 352 -21.04 8.17 0.16
CA ASP A 352 -21.94 9.25 -0.28
C ASP A 352 -23.32 8.64 -0.59
N GLN A 353 -24.37 9.18 0.04
CA GLN A 353 -25.76 8.75 -0.17
C GLN A 353 -26.48 9.56 -1.25
N GLY A 354 -25.82 10.55 -1.87
CA GLY A 354 -26.39 11.41 -2.91
C GLY A 354 -27.51 12.31 -2.40
N THR A 355 -27.59 12.53 -1.08
CA THR A 355 -28.60 13.40 -0.46
C THR A 355 -28.06 14.83 -0.32
N PRO A 356 -28.91 15.87 -0.36
CA PRO A 356 -28.47 17.26 -0.21
C PRO A 356 -27.90 17.62 1.18
N GLU A 357 -27.89 16.69 2.12
CA GLU A 357 -27.59 16.88 3.54
C GLU A 357 -26.50 15.88 3.95
N ALA A 358 -25.25 16.35 4.12
CA ALA A 358 -24.10 15.55 4.53
C ALA A 358 -24.25 14.82 5.89
N ASP A 359 -25.36 15.04 6.60
CA ASP A 359 -25.70 14.36 7.85
C ASP A 359 -26.31 12.96 7.63
N ASP A 360 -26.70 12.61 6.40
CA ASP A 360 -27.19 11.26 6.02
C ASP A 360 -26.06 10.35 5.48
N ASP A 361 -24.89 10.90 5.18
CA ASP A 361 -23.75 10.13 4.69
C ASP A 361 -23.21 9.19 5.77
N LYS A 362 -22.72 8.04 5.31
CA LYS A 362 -22.19 6.99 6.17
C LYS A 362 -20.72 6.73 5.86
N LEU A 363 -20.06 6.13 6.83
CA LEU A 363 -18.72 5.61 6.66
C LEU A 363 -18.60 4.25 7.34
N VAL A 364 -17.68 3.44 6.83
CA VAL A 364 -17.12 2.28 7.53
C VAL A 364 -15.70 2.63 7.96
N LEU A 365 -15.45 2.64 9.27
CA LEU A 365 -14.13 2.77 9.86
C LEU A 365 -13.59 1.40 10.20
N ILE A 366 -12.42 1.05 9.68
CA ILE A 366 -11.63 -0.10 10.11
C ILE A 366 -10.41 0.45 10.84
N ALA A 367 -10.22 0.06 12.10
CA ALA A 367 -9.08 0.47 12.89
C ALA A 367 -8.42 -0.72 13.58
N SER A 368 -7.09 -0.79 13.47
CA SER A 368 -6.29 -1.88 14.01
C SER A 368 -5.10 -1.32 14.77
N VAL A 369 -4.91 -1.83 15.99
CA VAL A 369 -3.82 -1.40 16.87
C VAL A 369 -2.98 -2.59 17.30
N THR A 370 -1.66 -2.45 17.17
CA THR A 370 -0.66 -3.42 17.61
C THR A 370 0.47 -2.69 18.34
N PRO A 371 1.09 -3.24 19.40
CA PRO A 371 2.33 -2.69 19.93
C PRO A 371 3.35 -2.47 18.82
N ALA A 372 4.12 -1.37 18.87
CA ALA A 372 5.08 -1.02 17.81
C ALA A 372 6.07 -2.18 17.55
N ALA A 373 6.58 -2.80 18.62
CA ALA A 373 7.50 -3.94 18.56
C ALA A 373 6.89 -5.22 17.94
N LYS A 374 5.56 -5.28 17.75
CA LYS A 374 4.83 -6.41 17.18
C LYS A 374 4.37 -6.17 15.75
N LEU A 375 4.57 -4.97 15.19
CA LEU A 375 4.16 -4.64 13.83
C LEU A 375 4.72 -5.65 12.83
N ASN A 376 6.02 -5.95 12.89
CA ASN A 376 6.69 -6.88 11.98
C ASN A 376 6.05 -8.28 11.92
N THR A 377 5.37 -8.72 12.98
CA THR A 377 4.67 -10.01 13.02
C THR A 377 3.29 -9.94 12.36
N TRP A 378 2.60 -8.81 12.53
CA TRP A 378 1.18 -8.69 12.19
C TRP A 378 0.88 -7.76 11.01
N GLU A 379 1.90 -7.11 10.44
CA GLU A 379 1.77 -6.11 9.39
C GLU A 379 0.92 -6.63 8.22
N ASN A 380 1.15 -7.85 7.74
CA ASN A 380 0.40 -8.39 6.61
C ASN A 380 -1.06 -8.76 6.95
N ALA A 381 -1.33 -9.18 8.19
CA ALA A 381 -2.71 -9.44 8.62
C ALA A 381 -3.47 -8.11 8.74
N ILE A 382 -2.83 -7.11 9.34
CA ILE A 382 -3.38 -5.75 9.50
C ILE A 382 -3.57 -5.09 8.13
N SER A 383 -2.60 -5.17 7.21
CA SER A 383 -2.70 -4.52 5.90
C SER A 383 -3.82 -5.07 5.04
N ARG A 384 -4.09 -6.39 5.11
CA ARG A 384 -5.24 -7.00 4.44
C ARG A 384 -6.58 -6.58 5.05
N LEU A 385 -6.65 -6.51 6.39
CA LEU A 385 -7.85 -6.06 7.10
C LEU A 385 -8.14 -4.57 6.86
N ASN A 386 -7.13 -3.71 6.96
CA ASN A 386 -7.19 -2.26 6.73
C ASN A 386 -6.95 -1.89 5.26
N SER A 387 -7.35 -2.75 4.32
CA SER A 387 -7.15 -2.45 2.89
C SER A 387 -8.22 -1.52 2.33
N GLY A 388 -9.43 -1.57 2.90
CA GLY A 388 -10.64 -0.97 2.33
C GLY A 388 -11.22 -1.77 1.15
N ARG A 389 -10.43 -2.61 0.50
CA ARG A 389 -10.84 -3.48 -0.62
C ARG A 389 -11.59 -4.73 -0.18
N ASN A 390 -11.49 -5.08 1.09
CA ASN A 390 -12.24 -6.15 1.75
C ASN A 390 -13.64 -5.71 2.24
N VAL A 391 -14.08 -4.49 1.91
CA VAL A 391 -15.40 -3.95 2.26
C VAL A 391 -16.37 -4.14 1.10
N SER A 392 -17.57 -4.62 1.41
CA SER A 392 -18.58 -4.96 0.42
C SER A 392 -19.99 -4.79 0.97
N ALA A 393 -21.03 -4.96 0.15
CA ALA A 393 -22.39 -5.11 0.65
C ALA A 393 -22.58 -6.51 1.30
N PRO A 394 -23.46 -6.68 2.29
CA PRO A 394 -23.78 -7.99 2.84
C PRO A 394 -24.31 -8.94 1.76
N GLY A 395 -23.77 -10.16 1.71
CA GLY A 395 -24.25 -11.21 0.81
C GLY A 395 -23.74 -11.14 -0.64
N VAL A 396 -22.74 -10.30 -0.93
CA VAL A 396 -22.05 -10.29 -2.23
C VAL A 396 -21.48 -11.67 -2.60
N THR A 397 -21.51 -11.98 -3.90
CA THR A 397 -20.94 -13.21 -4.42
C THR A 397 -19.46 -13.03 -4.72
N ARG A 398 -18.63 -13.95 -4.22
CA ARG A 398 -17.20 -14.00 -4.51
C ARG A 398 -16.93 -14.99 -5.64
N THR A 399 -16.02 -14.65 -6.54
CA THR A 399 -15.57 -15.55 -7.62
C THR A 399 -14.07 -15.76 -7.52
N ALA A 400 -13.63 -17.02 -7.58
CA ALA A 400 -12.22 -17.35 -7.56
C ALA A 400 -11.52 -16.82 -8.82
N GLY A 401 -10.35 -16.22 -8.61
CA GLY A 401 -9.42 -15.76 -9.64
C GLY A 401 -8.02 -16.33 -9.40
N GLU A 402 -7.23 -16.36 -10.47
CA GLU A 402 -5.84 -16.80 -10.43
C GLU A 402 -5.03 -15.96 -11.43
N GLN A 403 -3.86 -15.49 -11.00
CA GLN A 403 -2.84 -14.93 -11.87
C GLN A 403 -1.57 -15.75 -11.77
N GLN A 404 -0.90 -15.90 -12.90
CA GLN A 404 0.38 -16.57 -12.99
C GLN A 404 1.40 -15.62 -13.60
N PHE A 405 2.50 -15.45 -12.88
CA PHE A 405 3.65 -14.68 -13.28
C PHE A 405 4.81 -15.64 -13.51
N THR A 406 5.49 -15.50 -14.65
CA THR A 406 6.77 -16.16 -14.85
C THR A 406 7.84 -15.15 -14.51
N VAL A 407 8.63 -15.44 -13.49
CA VAL A 407 9.74 -14.59 -13.10
C VAL A 407 10.79 -14.74 -14.19
N GLU A 408 10.95 -13.69 -14.98
CA GLU A 408 12.04 -13.65 -15.94
C GLU A 408 13.35 -13.71 -15.17
N GLY A 409 14.34 -14.43 -15.71
CA GLY A 409 15.69 -14.37 -15.17
C GLY A 409 16.11 -12.91 -15.18
N GLY A 410 16.24 -12.34 -13.99
CA GLY A 410 16.66 -10.95 -13.85
C GLY A 410 17.93 -10.73 -14.66
N SER A 411 18.06 -9.53 -15.21
CA SER A 411 19.37 -9.15 -15.70
C SER A 411 20.30 -9.22 -14.48
N ASN A 412 21.49 -9.79 -14.61
CA ASN A 412 22.47 -9.70 -13.52
C ASN A 412 22.85 -8.22 -13.27
N LEU A 413 22.27 -7.24 -13.98
CA LEU A 413 22.56 -5.82 -13.81
C LEU A 413 21.82 -5.29 -12.58
N ALA A 414 22.59 -4.78 -11.64
CA ALA A 414 22.13 -4.24 -10.38
C ALA A 414 22.74 -2.86 -10.14
N ASP A 415 21.97 -1.85 -9.78
CA ASP A 415 22.52 -0.56 -9.37
C ASP A 415 22.18 -0.31 -7.90
N PHE A 416 23.11 0.35 -7.21
CA PHE A 416 22.96 0.69 -5.80
C PHE A 416 23.23 2.17 -5.60
N LEU A 417 22.40 2.82 -4.79
CA LEU A 417 22.64 4.16 -4.28
C LEU A 417 22.76 4.10 -2.77
N PHE A 418 23.95 4.35 -2.24
CA PHE A 418 24.16 4.50 -0.80
C PHE A 418 23.98 5.96 -0.39
N VAL A 419 23.22 6.18 0.68
CA VAL A 419 22.91 7.50 1.24
C VAL A 419 23.42 7.52 2.66
N ILE A 420 24.50 8.25 2.89
CA ILE A 420 25.25 8.21 4.15
C ILE A 420 25.02 9.50 4.92
N ASP A 421 24.44 9.39 6.12
CA ASP A 421 24.51 10.44 7.11
C ASP A 421 25.98 10.69 7.49
N ASN A 422 26.41 11.94 7.32
CA ASN A 422 27.74 12.39 7.66
C ASN A 422 27.73 13.54 8.68
N SER A 423 26.67 13.63 9.47
CA SER A 423 26.50 14.56 10.56
C SER A 423 27.52 14.34 11.68
N GLY A 424 27.53 15.26 12.64
CA GLY A 424 28.44 15.18 13.78
C GLY A 424 28.11 14.05 14.77
N SER A 425 26.85 13.57 14.82
CA SER A 425 26.42 12.50 15.74
C SER A 425 26.99 11.15 15.33
N MET A 426 27.11 10.91 14.02
CA MET A 426 27.74 9.74 13.37
C MET A 426 29.21 9.47 13.74
N SER A 427 29.80 10.26 14.65
CA SER A 427 31.19 10.12 15.09
C SER A 427 31.50 8.81 15.80
N ASP A 428 30.56 8.28 16.58
CA ASP A 428 30.71 6.98 17.26
C ASP A 428 30.38 5.81 16.30
N ASP A 429 29.67 6.08 15.19
CA ASP A 429 29.23 5.10 14.18
C ASP A 429 30.14 4.97 12.97
N GLN A 430 31.25 5.72 12.88
CA GLN A 430 32.21 5.60 11.78
C GLN A 430 32.76 4.18 11.61
N GLN A 431 32.93 3.43 12.72
CA GLN A 431 33.32 2.02 12.64
C GLN A 431 32.17 1.15 12.11
N SER A 432 30.93 1.43 12.51
CA SER A 432 29.74 0.75 12.01
C SER A 432 29.56 0.96 10.51
N LEU A 433 29.77 2.19 10.00
CA LEU A 433 29.76 2.47 8.55
C LEU A 433 30.82 1.66 7.80
N ALA A 434 32.04 1.60 8.34
CA ALA A 434 33.12 0.82 7.75
C ALA A 434 32.78 -0.68 7.75
N ASP A 435 32.22 -1.20 8.84
CA ASP A 435 31.80 -2.61 8.96
C ASP A 435 30.65 -2.94 7.98
N ALA A 436 29.69 -2.03 7.80
CA ALA A 436 28.59 -2.18 6.83
C ALA A 436 29.12 -2.22 5.39
N ALA A 437 30.03 -1.32 5.03
CA ALA A 437 30.69 -1.30 3.74
C ALA A 437 31.50 -2.59 3.51
N ASP A 438 32.28 -3.03 4.52
CA ASP A 438 33.06 -4.27 4.45
C ASP A 438 32.15 -5.50 4.26
N SER A 439 31.00 -5.56 4.96
CA SER A 439 29.99 -6.60 4.76
C SER A 439 29.43 -6.59 3.33
N PHE A 440 29.08 -5.43 2.80
CA PHE A 440 28.57 -5.32 1.42
C PHE A 440 29.63 -5.75 0.39
N VAL A 441 30.87 -5.29 0.54
CA VAL A 441 32.00 -5.70 -0.30
C VAL A 441 32.16 -7.22 -0.32
N ASN A 442 32.13 -7.87 0.85
CA ASN A 442 32.27 -9.32 0.95
C ASN A 442 31.13 -10.07 0.25
N VAL A 443 29.89 -9.59 0.38
CA VAL A 443 28.73 -10.17 -0.31
C VAL A 443 28.86 -10.00 -1.82
N MET A 444 29.14 -8.78 -2.30
CA MET A 444 29.15 -8.45 -3.71
C MET A 444 30.27 -9.15 -4.49
N GLN A 445 31.43 -9.41 -3.87
CA GLN A 445 32.52 -10.21 -4.46
C GLN A 445 32.07 -11.60 -4.93
N SER A 446 31.05 -12.17 -4.28
CA SER A 446 30.55 -13.52 -4.56
C SER A 446 29.17 -13.56 -5.22
N SER A 447 28.54 -12.39 -5.41
CA SER A 447 27.16 -12.25 -5.89
C SER A 447 26.95 -12.71 -7.34
N GLY A 448 27.95 -12.50 -8.21
CA GLY A 448 27.82 -12.72 -9.65
C GLY A 448 26.98 -11.66 -10.38
N LEU A 449 26.62 -10.57 -9.69
CA LEU A 449 25.96 -9.40 -10.27
C LEU A 449 26.95 -8.56 -11.09
N ASP A 450 26.44 -7.98 -12.17
CA ASP A 450 27.03 -6.86 -12.88
C ASP A 450 26.52 -5.58 -12.21
N PHE A 451 27.26 -5.04 -11.26
CA PHE A 451 26.77 -3.93 -10.44
C PHE A 451 27.49 -2.62 -10.66
N GLN A 452 26.81 -1.52 -10.34
CA GLN A 452 27.40 -0.19 -10.16
C GLN A 452 26.85 0.43 -8.87
N ILE A 453 27.69 1.16 -8.14
CA ILE A 453 27.36 1.72 -6.84
C ILE A 453 27.71 3.20 -6.85
N GLY A 454 26.73 4.06 -6.56
CA GLY A 454 26.94 5.46 -6.26
C GLY A 454 26.76 5.72 -4.77
N THR A 455 27.46 6.71 -4.24
CA THR A 455 27.32 7.14 -2.84
C THR A 455 27.03 8.63 -2.79
N ILE A 456 25.99 9.04 -2.07
CA ILE A 456 25.70 10.43 -1.72
C ILE A 456 25.66 10.58 -0.19
N ASN A 457 25.60 11.82 0.28
CA ASN A 457 25.35 12.12 1.68
C ASN A 457 24.09 12.97 1.89
N THR A 458 23.80 13.25 3.15
CA THR A 458 22.69 14.09 3.64
C THR A 458 23.00 15.59 3.62
N GLY A 459 24.15 15.99 3.04
CA GLY A 459 24.62 17.37 2.92
C GLY A 459 23.68 18.28 2.14
N GLU A 460 23.78 19.60 2.35
CA GLU A 460 22.94 20.60 1.68
C GLU A 460 23.09 20.61 0.15
N THR A 461 24.29 20.26 -0.33
CA THR A 461 24.55 20.05 -1.75
C THR A 461 24.59 18.55 -1.99
N ILE A 462 23.79 18.09 -2.95
CA ILE A 462 23.71 16.68 -3.32
C ILE A 462 24.80 16.44 -4.36
N GLU A 463 25.85 15.76 -3.95
CA GLU A 463 26.98 15.40 -4.80
C GLU A 463 27.27 13.90 -4.63
N LEU A 464 27.67 13.26 -5.71
CA LEU A 464 28.16 11.89 -5.66
C LEU A 464 29.61 11.89 -5.17
N ALA A 465 29.93 10.92 -4.31
CA ALA A 465 31.29 10.63 -3.91
C ALA A 465 32.05 10.00 -5.08
N ASP A 466 33.29 10.44 -5.29
CA ASP A 466 34.18 9.95 -6.34
C ASP A 466 35.61 10.07 -5.84
N THR A 467 36.05 9.10 -5.00
CA THR A 467 37.38 9.14 -4.38
C THR A 467 38.51 9.06 -5.42
N ASN A 468 38.31 8.38 -6.55
CA ASN A 468 39.33 8.21 -7.58
C ASN A 468 39.29 9.27 -8.69
N GLU A 469 38.25 10.10 -8.74
CA GLU A 469 37.98 11.08 -9.81
C GLU A 469 37.86 10.43 -11.22
N ASP A 470 37.32 9.22 -11.29
CA ASP A 470 37.16 8.47 -12.55
C ASP A 470 35.70 8.13 -12.93
N GLY A 471 34.75 8.58 -12.11
CA GLY A 471 33.31 8.45 -12.30
C GLY A 471 32.64 7.98 -11.01
N ALA A 472 31.60 8.68 -10.57
CA ALA A 472 31.12 8.53 -9.21
C ALA A 472 30.32 7.22 -8.96
N PHE A 473 29.75 6.63 -10.01
CA PHE A 473 29.28 5.25 -9.96
C PHE A 473 30.40 4.25 -10.30
N THR A 474 30.72 3.40 -9.34
CA THR A 474 31.84 2.47 -9.42
C THR A 474 31.43 1.01 -9.19
N ASN A 475 32.23 0.10 -9.74
CA ASN A 475 32.21 -1.33 -9.39
C ASN A 475 33.51 -1.78 -8.71
N ASP A 476 34.44 -0.84 -8.46
CA ASP A 476 35.59 -1.08 -7.61
C ASP A 476 35.12 -1.04 -6.15
N LEU A 477 35.06 -2.21 -5.54
CA LEU A 477 34.61 -2.39 -4.17
C LEU A 477 35.52 -1.71 -3.14
N GLN A 478 36.79 -1.45 -3.48
CA GLN A 478 37.67 -0.66 -2.63
C GLN A 478 37.33 0.82 -2.70
N GLU A 479 37.03 1.32 -3.89
CA GLU A 479 36.57 2.71 -4.07
C GLU A 479 35.25 2.95 -3.35
N PHE A 480 34.24 2.09 -3.56
CA PHE A 480 32.97 2.17 -2.82
C PHE A 480 33.19 2.25 -1.31
N ARG A 481 34.07 1.38 -0.77
CA ARG A 481 34.37 1.37 0.66
C ARG A 481 34.99 2.70 1.11
N ASP A 482 35.90 3.23 0.31
CA ASP A 482 36.55 4.50 0.59
C ASP A 482 35.54 5.66 0.48
N ASP A 483 34.64 5.65 -0.50
CA ASP A 483 33.56 6.64 -0.65
C ASP A 483 32.62 6.68 0.55
N VAL A 484 32.27 5.53 1.14
CA VAL A 484 31.45 5.48 2.36
C VAL A 484 32.21 6.00 3.58
N VAL A 485 33.44 5.51 3.80
CA VAL A 485 34.22 5.85 5.00
C VAL A 485 34.73 7.29 4.97
N ASN A 486 34.98 7.85 3.79
CA ASN A 486 35.48 9.22 3.63
C ASN A 486 34.40 10.30 3.76
N GLN A 487 33.11 9.94 3.86
CA GLN A 487 32.03 10.92 4.11
C GLN A 487 32.25 11.71 5.40
N GLY A 488 32.87 11.09 6.40
CA GLY A 488 33.24 11.72 7.67
C GLY A 488 32.03 12.14 8.51
N THR A 489 32.22 13.18 9.34
CA THR A 489 31.26 13.62 10.37
C THR A 489 31.07 15.14 10.38
N TYR A 490 31.42 15.81 9.28
CA TYR A 490 31.42 17.27 9.16
C TYR A 490 30.31 17.80 8.25
N GLY A 491 29.34 16.94 7.95
CA GLY A 491 28.22 17.21 7.09
C GLY A 491 27.16 18.10 7.72
N SER A 492 25.94 17.90 7.23
CA SER A 492 24.77 18.63 7.70
C SER A 492 24.47 18.33 9.17
N ALA A 493 23.67 19.17 9.81
CA ALA A 493 22.97 18.84 11.05
C ALA A 493 21.45 18.75 10.78
N THR A 494 21.11 18.47 9.53
CA THR A 494 19.77 18.49 8.97
C THR A 494 19.75 17.30 8.03
N GLU A 495 19.27 16.19 8.56
CA GLU A 495 19.42 14.88 7.93
C GLU A 495 18.22 14.59 7.07
N THR A 496 18.48 14.55 5.78
CA THR A 496 17.44 14.55 4.76
C THR A 496 17.75 13.48 3.73
N GLY A 497 18.18 12.29 4.19
CA GLY A 497 18.62 11.20 3.33
C GLY A 497 17.55 10.81 2.29
N ILE A 498 16.28 10.75 2.70
CA ILE A 498 15.15 10.49 1.80
C ILE A 498 15.07 11.57 0.71
N TYR A 499 15.01 12.83 1.10
CA TYR A 499 14.93 13.97 0.17
C TYR A 499 16.13 14.00 -0.79
N ASN A 500 17.34 13.83 -0.26
CA ASN A 500 18.57 13.85 -1.05
C ASN A 500 18.56 12.73 -2.09
N ALA A 501 18.09 11.54 -1.73
CA ALA A 501 17.97 10.43 -2.66
C ALA A 501 16.90 10.67 -3.72
N GLU A 502 15.72 11.21 -3.37
CA GLU A 502 14.69 11.57 -4.37
C GLU A 502 15.22 12.59 -5.38
N GLN A 503 15.84 13.67 -4.90
CA GLN A 503 16.41 14.71 -5.75
C GLN A 503 17.57 14.19 -6.60
N ALA A 504 18.38 13.26 -6.08
CA ALA A 504 19.45 12.64 -6.84
C ALA A 504 18.90 11.77 -7.99
N LEU A 505 17.72 11.18 -7.82
CA LEU A 505 17.10 10.22 -8.73
C LEU A 505 16.05 10.81 -9.67
N LEU A 506 15.81 12.13 -9.63
CA LEU A 506 14.92 12.78 -10.59
C LEU A 506 15.36 12.49 -12.03
N SER A 507 14.41 12.29 -12.93
CA SER A 507 14.59 11.89 -14.32
C SER A 507 13.54 12.53 -15.21
N THR A 508 14.02 13.38 -16.12
CA THR A 508 13.22 13.95 -17.21
C THR A 508 12.63 12.88 -18.12
N ALA A 509 13.26 11.70 -18.20
CA ALA A 509 12.73 10.56 -18.96
C ALA A 509 11.53 9.89 -18.26
N GLN A 510 11.34 10.13 -16.97
CA GLN A 510 10.23 9.63 -16.15
C GLN A 510 9.25 10.74 -15.72
N GLY A 511 9.35 11.94 -16.31
CA GLY A 511 8.39 13.03 -16.10
C GLY A 511 8.84 14.15 -15.15
N ASP A 512 10.04 14.06 -14.56
CA ASP A 512 10.52 15.13 -13.68
C ASP A 512 11.00 16.37 -14.45
N ALA A 513 11.03 17.52 -13.76
CA ALA A 513 11.47 18.79 -14.34
C ALA A 513 12.96 18.81 -14.73
N GLU A 514 13.79 18.05 -14.01
CA GLU A 514 15.23 17.97 -14.25
C GLU A 514 15.79 16.58 -13.92
N ASP A 515 16.96 16.27 -14.46
CA ASP A 515 17.70 15.07 -14.08
C ASP A 515 18.50 15.37 -12.80
N GLY A 516 18.30 14.53 -11.79
CA GLY A 516 19.12 14.52 -10.58
C GLY A 516 20.55 14.03 -10.88
N VAL A 517 21.46 14.20 -9.92
CA VAL A 517 22.89 13.88 -10.12
C VAL A 517 23.14 12.42 -10.49
N VAL A 518 22.34 11.48 -9.97
CA VAL A 518 22.45 10.04 -10.30
C VAL A 518 21.98 9.79 -11.74
N THR A 519 20.83 10.36 -12.10
CA THR A 519 20.27 10.23 -13.45
C THR A 519 21.14 10.89 -14.51
N ALA A 520 21.76 12.03 -14.19
CA ALA A 520 22.68 12.73 -15.07
C ALA A 520 23.93 11.90 -15.40
N GLU A 521 24.35 11.00 -14.50
CA GLU A 521 25.42 10.02 -14.76
C GLU A 521 24.95 8.79 -15.57
N GLY A 522 23.64 8.69 -15.85
CA GLY A 522 23.05 7.62 -16.65
C GLY A 522 22.54 6.44 -15.84
N TYR A 523 22.22 6.65 -14.56
CA TYR A 523 21.71 5.63 -13.65
C TYR A 523 20.24 5.86 -13.24
N PRO A 524 19.46 4.81 -12.97
CA PRO A 524 19.85 3.41 -13.12
C PRO A 524 20.04 3.02 -14.60
N ARG A 525 20.96 2.09 -14.83
CA ARG A 525 21.23 1.52 -16.14
C ARG A 525 19.94 0.88 -16.68
N SER A 526 19.71 0.99 -17.98
CA SER A 526 18.53 0.39 -18.60
C SER A 526 18.44 -1.12 -18.33
N GLY A 527 17.36 -1.55 -17.68
CA GLY A 527 17.10 -2.95 -17.34
C GLY A 527 17.82 -3.46 -16.07
N SER A 528 18.51 -2.59 -15.34
CA SER A 528 18.96 -2.91 -13.97
C SER A 528 17.82 -2.68 -12.97
N SER A 529 17.87 -3.38 -11.84
CA SER A 529 17.14 -2.95 -10.64
C SER A 529 17.98 -1.95 -9.87
N LEU A 530 17.34 -0.93 -9.29
CA LEU A 530 17.99 0.01 -8.38
C LEU A 530 17.56 -0.25 -6.93
N SER A 531 18.55 -0.42 -6.06
CA SER A 531 18.35 -0.47 -4.61
C SER A 531 18.96 0.77 -3.95
N VAL A 532 18.22 1.41 -3.06
CA VAL A 532 18.69 2.55 -2.27
C VAL A 532 18.96 2.09 -0.84
N VAL A 533 20.13 2.39 -0.30
CA VAL A 533 20.53 1.98 1.06
C VAL A 533 20.86 3.22 1.88
N ILE A 534 20.07 3.50 2.91
CA ILE A 534 20.19 4.70 3.73
C ILE A 534 20.78 4.34 5.09
N LEU A 535 21.81 5.06 5.55
CA LEU A 535 22.46 4.86 6.84
C LEU A 535 22.41 6.18 7.63
N SER A 536 21.78 6.18 8.81
CA SER A 536 21.51 7.39 9.60
C SER A 536 21.40 7.08 11.10
N ASP A 537 21.99 7.89 11.98
CA ASP A 537 21.81 7.77 13.44
C ASP A 537 20.75 8.71 14.00
N GLU A 538 20.02 9.41 13.14
CA GLU A 538 18.92 10.29 13.54
C GLU A 538 17.70 10.21 12.61
N PRO A 539 16.53 10.73 13.06
CA PRO A 539 15.31 10.75 12.25
C PRO A 539 15.42 11.61 10.99
N SER A 540 14.67 11.23 9.95
CA SER A 540 14.51 12.06 8.75
C SER A 540 13.93 13.44 9.12
N GLN A 541 14.61 14.48 8.65
CA GLN A 541 14.18 15.87 8.73
C GLN A 541 13.69 16.38 7.36
N TYR A 542 13.06 15.52 6.55
CA TYR A 542 12.60 15.77 5.18
C TYR A 542 11.95 17.16 4.98
N THR A 543 11.07 17.54 5.89
CA THR A 543 10.33 18.82 5.89
C THR A 543 11.24 20.05 5.85
N ARG A 544 12.49 19.94 6.31
CA ARG A 544 13.46 21.05 6.31
C ARG A 544 13.89 21.48 4.91
N ARG A 545 13.84 20.58 3.93
CA ARG A 545 14.30 20.83 2.56
C ARG A 545 13.21 20.68 1.50
N SER A 546 12.16 19.93 1.81
CA SER A 546 10.96 19.86 0.97
C SER A 546 10.39 21.24 0.64
N ALA A 547 9.79 21.38 -0.56
CA ALA A 547 9.10 22.59 -0.95
C ALA A 547 7.95 22.90 0.02
N GLY A 548 7.92 24.12 0.57
CA GLY A 548 6.86 24.55 1.48
C GLY A 548 6.83 23.85 2.85
N GLY A 549 7.78 22.96 3.15
CA GLY A 549 7.78 22.16 4.37
C GLY A 549 6.85 20.95 4.32
N ALA A 550 6.59 20.40 3.14
CA ALA A 550 5.80 19.20 2.95
C ALA A 550 6.35 17.99 3.75
N GLU A 551 5.44 17.24 4.37
CA GLU A 551 5.79 15.98 5.03
C GLU A 551 6.04 14.89 4.00
N PHE A 552 6.95 13.97 4.32
CA PHE A 552 7.23 12.81 3.48
C PHE A 552 6.17 11.73 3.69
N ASP A 553 5.65 11.15 2.62
CA ASP A 553 4.77 9.98 2.68
C ASP A 553 5.52 8.70 2.25
N PRO A 554 5.76 7.75 3.19
CA PRO A 554 6.42 6.48 2.89
C PRO A 554 5.74 5.63 1.82
N GLN A 555 4.44 5.79 1.59
CA GLN A 555 3.70 4.99 0.61
C GLN A 555 3.61 5.67 -0.76
N ILE A 556 3.68 7.00 -0.80
CA ILE A 556 3.51 7.83 -2.00
C ILE A 556 4.78 8.66 -2.22
N ASN A 557 5.69 8.12 -3.01
CA ASN A 557 6.98 8.77 -3.27
C ASN A 557 7.64 8.21 -4.54
N LEU A 558 8.74 8.85 -4.92
CA LEU A 558 9.54 8.48 -6.09
C LEU A 558 9.98 7.01 -6.07
N PHE A 559 10.30 6.46 -4.90
CA PHE A 559 10.81 5.09 -4.78
C PHE A 559 9.69 4.06 -5.03
N THR A 560 8.51 4.26 -4.43
CA THR A 560 7.37 3.36 -4.63
C THR A 560 6.82 3.44 -6.05
N GLU A 561 6.83 4.63 -6.65
CA GLU A 561 6.45 4.88 -8.04
C GLU A 561 7.37 4.16 -9.03
N ARG A 562 8.68 4.32 -8.88
CA ARG A 562 9.70 3.78 -9.83
C ARG A 562 10.10 2.34 -9.53
N GLY A 563 9.53 1.75 -8.49
CA GLY A 563 9.86 0.40 -8.04
C GLY A 563 11.30 0.28 -7.51
N TYR A 564 11.86 1.36 -6.97
CA TYR A 564 13.15 1.34 -6.30
C TYR A 564 12.99 0.80 -4.89
N THR A 565 13.73 -0.27 -4.57
CA THR A 565 13.67 -0.86 -3.24
C THR A 565 14.58 -0.10 -2.29
N VAL A 566 14.03 0.39 -1.18
CA VAL A 566 14.78 1.13 -0.16
C VAL A 566 15.09 0.20 1.01
N TYR A 567 16.30 0.32 1.51
CA TYR A 567 16.80 -0.34 2.70
C TYR A 567 17.35 0.71 3.65
N SER A 568 17.26 0.46 4.96
CA SER A 568 17.78 1.40 5.94
C SER A 568 18.52 0.74 7.09
N LEU A 569 19.63 1.33 7.53
CA LEU A 569 20.28 1.01 8.80
C LEU A 569 20.20 2.26 9.68
N VAL A 570 19.38 2.18 10.71
CA VAL A 570 19.07 3.32 11.59
C VAL A 570 19.30 2.97 13.05
N ASP A 571 19.52 3.95 13.92
CA ASP A 571 19.56 3.69 15.37
C ASP A 571 18.21 3.12 15.86
N GLU A 572 18.24 2.14 16.76
CA GLU A 572 17.01 1.50 17.27
C GLU A 572 16.07 2.45 18.02
N ASN A 573 16.60 3.51 18.63
CA ASN A 573 15.81 4.49 19.36
C ASN A 573 15.10 5.46 18.41
N ASP A 574 15.68 5.67 17.24
CA ASP A 574 15.16 6.59 16.24
C ASP A 574 14.33 5.90 15.18
N ALA A 575 14.56 4.59 14.94
CA ALA A 575 13.82 3.77 13.98
C ALA A 575 12.30 4.07 14.03
N PRO A 576 11.62 4.04 15.19
CA PRO A 576 10.17 4.23 15.23
C PRO A 576 9.66 5.61 14.79
N ASN A 577 10.54 6.60 14.67
CA ASN A 577 10.24 7.98 14.28
C ASN A 577 11.03 8.43 13.04
N SER A 578 11.79 7.53 12.41
CA SER A 578 12.81 7.89 11.45
C SER A 578 12.28 8.15 10.04
N GLN A 579 11.10 7.59 9.72
CA GLN A 579 10.52 7.47 8.36
C GLN A 579 11.31 6.54 7.41
N TYR A 580 12.58 6.23 7.69
CA TYR A 580 13.42 5.37 6.86
C TYR A 580 13.00 3.90 6.92
N ASP A 581 12.56 3.42 8.07
CA ASP A 581 12.01 2.09 8.28
C ASP A 581 10.64 1.93 7.59
N ASP A 582 9.77 2.93 7.73
CA ASP A 582 8.49 2.97 7.04
C ASP A 582 8.67 2.96 5.52
N LEU A 583 9.63 3.73 4.99
CA LEU A 583 9.96 3.75 3.57
C LEU A 583 10.54 2.42 3.08
N ALA A 584 11.46 1.82 3.85
CA ALA A 584 12.03 0.52 3.52
C ALA A 584 10.93 -0.54 3.43
N LEU A 585 10.01 -0.56 4.40
CA LEU A 585 8.85 -1.44 4.36
C LEU A 585 7.95 -1.14 3.16
N ALA A 586 7.65 0.11 2.87
CA ALA A 586 6.74 0.51 1.79
C ALA A 586 7.23 0.07 0.41
N THR A 587 8.53 0.22 0.16
CA THR A 587 9.21 -0.14 -1.11
C THR A 587 9.58 -1.61 -1.21
N GLY A 588 9.40 -2.35 -0.12
CA GLY A 588 9.60 -3.79 -0.08
C GLY A 588 11.00 -4.26 0.28
N GLY A 589 11.86 -3.34 0.74
CA GLY A 589 13.11 -3.69 1.36
C GLY A 589 12.97 -3.98 2.85
N SER A 590 14.09 -3.91 3.55
CA SER A 590 14.20 -4.19 4.97
C SER A 590 14.98 -3.10 5.67
N PHE A 591 14.82 -3.02 6.99
CA PHE A 591 15.59 -2.13 7.84
C PHE A 591 16.34 -2.91 8.91
N GLY A 592 17.43 -2.33 9.41
CA GLY A 592 18.27 -2.90 10.46
C GLY A 592 18.80 -1.81 11.40
N ASN A 593 19.52 -2.25 12.43
CA ASN A 593 20.12 -1.35 13.41
C ASN A 593 21.58 -1.05 13.04
N ILE A 594 21.93 0.24 12.91
CA ILE A 594 23.30 0.67 12.57
C ILE A 594 24.34 0.30 13.66
N GLY A 595 23.93 0.17 14.92
CA GLY A 595 24.77 -0.33 16.02
C GLY A 595 24.88 -1.85 16.10
N ALA A 596 24.10 -2.61 15.32
CA ALA A 596 24.04 -4.07 15.35
C ALA A 596 24.94 -4.72 14.27
N THR A 597 26.24 -4.43 14.32
CA THR A 597 27.18 -4.80 13.24
C THR A 597 27.28 -6.29 12.94
N GLN A 598 26.91 -7.16 13.89
CA GLN A 598 26.84 -8.61 13.69
C GLN A 598 25.79 -9.03 12.65
N ASP A 599 24.78 -8.21 12.38
CA ASP A 599 23.66 -8.54 11.50
C ASP A 599 23.86 -8.02 10.06
N PHE A 600 24.85 -7.15 9.83
CA PHE A 600 25.13 -6.53 8.52
C PHE A 600 25.37 -7.55 7.40
N SER A 601 26.02 -8.67 7.70
CA SER A 601 26.27 -9.67 6.65
C SER A 601 24.96 -10.27 6.11
N ALA A 602 23.99 -10.57 6.99
CA ALA A 602 22.69 -11.08 6.58
C ALA A 602 21.87 -10.02 5.83
N PHE A 603 21.93 -8.76 6.29
CA PHE A 603 21.27 -7.63 5.66
C PHE A 603 21.80 -7.36 4.24
N MET A 604 23.12 -7.31 4.07
CA MET A 604 23.73 -7.08 2.75
C MET A 604 23.51 -8.27 1.81
N GLU A 605 23.45 -9.50 2.33
CA GLU A 605 23.05 -10.68 1.55
C GLU A 605 21.63 -10.58 1.00
N GLU A 606 20.70 -10.01 1.76
CA GLU A 606 19.33 -9.76 1.30
C GLU A 606 19.30 -8.73 0.18
N ILE A 607 19.96 -7.58 0.37
CA ILE A 607 20.07 -6.51 -0.63
C ILE A 607 20.60 -7.06 -1.96
N SER A 608 21.68 -7.84 -1.90
CA SER A 608 22.29 -8.46 -3.09
C SER A 608 21.35 -9.44 -3.79
N LYS A 609 20.58 -10.26 -3.05
CA LYS A 609 19.61 -11.20 -3.64
C LYS A 609 18.46 -10.48 -4.34
N ASN A 610 17.98 -9.36 -3.78
CA ASN A 610 16.88 -8.58 -4.36
C ASN A 610 17.31 -7.78 -5.59
N ALA A 611 18.56 -7.30 -5.60
CA ALA A 611 19.10 -6.49 -6.69
C ALA A 611 19.43 -7.30 -7.96
N GLY A 612 19.23 -8.62 -7.99
CA GLY A 612 19.44 -9.45 -9.17
C GLY A 612 18.34 -9.36 -10.23
N GLY A 613 17.53 -8.29 -10.25
CA GLY A 613 16.47 -8.07 -11.24
C GLY A 613 15.32 -9.08 -11.21
N VAL A 614 15.17 -9.84 -10.12
CA VAL A 614 14.08 -10.80 -9.96
C VAL A 614 12.83 -10.04 -9.51
N SER A 615 11.76 -10.09 -10.30
CA SER A 615 10.46 -9.52 -9.91
C SER A 615 9.99 -10.16 -8.59
N ASN A 616 10.03 -9.41 -7.50
CA ASN A 616 9.49 -9.80 -6.19
C ASN A 616 8.15 -9.12 -5.90
N ARG A 617 7.72 -8.16 -6.74
CA ARG A 617 6.46 -7.42 -6.67
C ARG A 617 5.53 -7.86 -7.79
N PHE A 618 4.30 -8.19 -7.43
CA PHE A 618 3.28 -8.73 -8.32
C PHE A 618 1.99 -7.94 -8.15
N GLU A 619 1.62 -7.18 -9.17
CA GLU A 619 0.40 -6.36 -9.18
C GLU A 619 -0.84 -7.21 -9.42
N LEU A 620 -1.88 -6.97 -8.62
CA LEU A 620 -3.15 -7.69 -8.68
C LEU A 620 -4.22 -6.90 -9.45
N PRO A 621 -5.28 -7.56 -9.95
CA PRO A 621 -6.45 -6.87 -10.44
C PRO A 621 -7.12 -6.08 -9.30
N GLU A 622 -7.80 -5.01 -9.63
CA GLU A 622 -8.25 -4.03 -8.63
C GLU A 622 -9.30 -4.56 -7.64
N ASN A 623 -10.11 -5.54 -8.03
CA ASN A 623 -11.26 -6.01 -7.24
C ASN A 623 -10.97 -7.27 -6.40
N VAL A 624 -9.70 -7.54 -6.13
CA VAL A 624 -9.30 -8.66 -5.28
C VAL A 624 -9.69 -8.38 -3.83
N ASP A 625 -10.33 -9.35 -3.19
CA ASP A 625 -10.46 -9.39 -1.73
C ASP A 625 -9.10 -9.81 -1.13
N PRO A 626 -8.33 -8.89 -0.54
CA PRO A 626 -6.96 -9.20 -0.13
C PRO A 626 -6.89 -10.24 0.99
N VAL A 627 -7.98 -10.46 1.73
CA VAL A 627 -8.11 -11.50 2.77
C VAL A 627 -7.96 -12.91 2.18
N THR A 628 -8.32 -13.09 0.92
CA THR A 628 -8.37 -14.38 0.24
C THR A 628 -7.10 -14.74 -0.53
N ILE A 629 -6.10 -13.85 -0.53
CA ILE A 629 -4.86 -14.04 -1.28
C ILE A 629 -4.11 -15.28 -0.77
N GLU A 630 -3.82 -16.20 -1.69
CA GLU A 630 -2.89 -17.31 -1.51
C GLU A 630 -1.78 -17.22 -2.56
N VAL A 631 -0.53 -17.16 -2.10
CA VAL A 631 0.65 -17.11 -2.99
C VAL A 631 1.28 -18.49 -3.08
N ARG A 632 1.61 -18.92 -4.29
CA ARG A 632 2.37 -20.14 -4.56
C ARG A 632 3.60 -19.83 -5.39
N LYS A 633 4.73 -20.42 -4.99
CA LYS A 633 5.99 -20.42 -5.74
C LYS A 633 6.26 -21.83 -6.24
N ASN A 634 6.32 -22.01 -7.55
CA ASN A 634 6.46 -23.31 -8.21
C ASN A 634 5.43 -24.35 -7.72
N GLY A 635 4.19 -23.91 -7.52
CA GLY A 635 3.08 -24.73 -7.01
C GLY A 635 3.06 -24.97 -5.49
N THR A 636 4.11 -24.58 -4.76
CA THR A 636 4.20 -24.69 -3.30
C THR A 636 3.66 -23.43 -2.66
N VAL A 637 2.75 -23.57 -1.68
CA VAL A 637 2.20 -22.43 -0.94
C VAL A 637 3.33 -21.71 -0.19
N VAL A 638 3.44 -20.41 -0.43
CA VAL A 638 4.30 -19.52 0.32
C VAL A 638 3.50 -19.10 1.56
N PRO A 639 4.02 -19.32 2.78
CA PRO A 639 3.30 -18.94 3.98
C PRO A 639 3.08 -17.43 4.01
N VAL A 640 1.96 -17.02 4.62
CA VAL A 640 1.73 -15.63 5.01
C VAL A 640 2.89 -15.18 5.90
N SER A 641 3.46 -13.99 5.63
CA SER A 641 4.48 -13.39 6.50
C SER A 641 3.95 -13.28 7.93
N GLN A 642 4.52 -14.06 8.86
CA GLN A 642 4.44 -13.78 10.31
C GLN A 642 5.75 -13.17 10.84
N ASP A 643 6.69 -12.90 9.94
CA ASP A 643 7.87 -12.08 10.20
C ASP A 643 8.03 -11.07 9.04
N ALA A 644 8.67 -9.94 9.28
CA ALA A 644 8.82 -8.86 8.29
C ALA A 644 9.77 -9.22 7.12
N GLN A 645 10.48 -10.34 7.23
CA GLN A 645 11.64 -10.71 6.43
C GLN A 645 11.37 -11.89 5.50
N ASN A 646 10.33 -12.69 5.70
CA ASN A 646 10.08 -13.94 4.97
C ASN A 646 8.60 -14.15 4.68
N GLY A 647 8.32 -14.58 3.44
CA GLY A 647 6.96 -14.91 3.01
C GLY A 647 6.46 -13.89 2.01
N TRP A 648 5.18 -13.60 2.05
CA TRP A 648 4.58 -12.57 1.21
C TRP A 648 3.78 -11.57 2.03
N ILE A 649 3.73 -10.33 1.56
CA ILE A 649 2.95 -9.24 2.14
C ILE A 649 2.11 -8.52 1.09
N TYR A 650 0.93 -8.07 1.48
CA TYR A 650 0.04 -7.25 0.65
C TYR A 650 0.20 -5.76 0.96
N ARG A 651 0.21 -4.94 -0.11
CA ARG A 651 0.28 -3.48 -0.07
C ARG A 651 -1.03 -2.89 -0.65
N PRO A 652 -1.93 -2.34 0.19
CA PRO A 652 -3.25 -1.87 -0.26
C PRO A 652 -3.22 -0.76 -1.31
N LEU A 653 -2.31 0.21 -1.14
CA LEU A 653 -2.26 1.41 -1.97
C LEU A 653 -1.83 1.09 -3.41
N SER A 654 -0.79 0.28 -3.55
CA SER A 654 -0.32 -0.18 -4.86
C SER A 654 -0.99 -1.47 -5.36
N ASN A 655 -1.91 -2.04 -4.58
CA ASN A 655 -2.57 -3.32 -4.84
C ASN A 655 -1.59 -4.45 -5.26
N THR A 656 -0.47 -4.56 -4.54
CA THR A 656 0.60 -5.50 -4.89
C THR A 656 0.86 -6.53 -3.81
N VAL A 657 1.27 -7.70 -4.25
CA VAL A 657 1.87 -8.75 -3.42
C VAL A 657 3.37 -8.66 -3.58
N LEU A 658 4.08 -8.59 -2.46
CA LEU A 658 5.53 -8.57 -2.40
C LEU A 658 6.03 -9.85 -1.73
N LEU A 659 7.01 -10.53 -2.32
CA LEU A 659 7.69 -11.68 -1.72
C LEU A 659 9.01 -11.24 -1.08
N ARG A 660 9.32 -11.75 0.11
CA ARG A 660 10.48 -11.38 0.92
C ARG A 660 11.30 -12.57 1.40
N GLY A 661 12.58 -12.33 1.67
CA GLY A 661 13.55 -13.30 2.21
C GLY A 661 13.52 -14.66 1.54
N THR A 662 13.23 -15.72 2.30
CA THR A 662 13.22 -17.09 1.76
C THR A 662 12.16 -17.33 0.67
N ALA A 663 11.16 -16.46 0.56
CA ALA A 663 10.15 -16.53 -0.50
C ALA A 663 10.58 -15.84 -1.79
N LEU A 664 11.66 -15.03 -1.77
CA LEU A 664 12.14 -14.32 -2.95
C LEU A 664 12.27 -15.27 -4.14
N PRO A 665 11.66 -14.93 -5.28
CA PRO A 665 11.78 -15.77 -6.46
C PRO A 665 13.22 -15.74 -7.01
N VAL A 666 13.49 -16.67 -7.91
CA VAL A 666 14.67 -16.64 -8.79
C VAL A 666 14.20 -16.74 -10.24
N GLY A 667 15.10 -16.40 -11.18
CA GLY A 667 14.82 -16.54 -12.61
C GLY A 667 14.27 -17.92 -12.99
N GLY A 668 13.12 -17.93 -13.66
CA GLY A 668 12.41 -19.13 -14.08
C GLY A 668 11.41 -19.67 -13.06
N ASP A 669 11.31 -19.08 -11.87
CA ASP A 669 10.24 -19.40 -10.93
C ASP A 669 8.88 -18.99 -11.50
N VAL A 670 7.87 -19.78 -11.18
CA VAL A 670 6.47 -19.48 -11.47
C VAL A 670 5.80 -19.05 -10.17
N ILE A 671 5.30 -17.82 -10.14
CA ILE A 671 4.49 -17.31 -9.05
C ILE A 671 3.02 -17.38 -9.46
N THR A 672 2.22 -18.10 -8.67
CA THR A 672 0.76 -18.19 -8.86
C THR A 672 0.10 -17.53 -7.67
N ILE A 673 -0.73 -16.53 -7.92
CA ILE A 673 -1.52 -15.85 -6.90
C ILE A 673 -2.98 -16.19 -7.12
N ARG A 674 -3.58 -16.85 -6.14
CA ARG A 674 -5.02 -17.12 -6.08
C ARG A 674 -5.67 -16.12 -5.16
N TYR A 675 -6.90 -15.77 -5.49
CA TYR A 675 -7.69 -14.80 -4.75
C TYR A 675 -9.16 -15.00 -5.09
N GLU A 676 -10.03 -14.34 -4.35
CA GLU A 676 -11.42 -14.14 -4.72
C GLU A 676 -11.64 -12.68 -5.10
N VAL A 677 -12.54 -12.48 -6.05
CA VAL A 677 -12.99 -11.17 -6.52
C VAL A 677 -14.38 -10.93 -5.95
N ILE A 678 -14.57 -9.76 -5.32
CA ILE A 678 -15.89 -9.31 -4.86
C ILE A 678 -16.64 -8.74 -6.08
N ASN A 679 -17.82 -9.29 -6.38
CA ASN A 679 -18.65 -8.87 -7.53
C ASN A 679 -19.86 -8.05 -7.13
#